data_AF-A0A0Q9RT21-F1
#
_entry.id   AF-A0A0Q9RT21-F1
#
_cell.length_a   1.000
_cell.length_b   1.000
_cell.length_c   1.000
_cell.angle_alpha   90.00
_cell.angle_beta   90.00
_cell.angle_gamma   90.00
#
_symmetry.space_group_name_H-M   'P 1'
#
loop_
_entity.id
_entity.type
_entity.pdbx_description
1 polymer ?
#
loop_
_entity_poly.entity_id
_entity_poly.type
_entity_poly.pdbx_seq_one_letter_code
_entity_poly.pdbx_strand_id
1 'polypeptide(L)'
;MEKNTFYIAANGNDGNPGTQESPFATLEGARDAIRILKNASGLPEGGITIFIRGGVYRLAKTFLLEECDSGTPEKPIVYTAYGDENVRLLGGIDLPADRFGPVTDPEVRDRLNVQAREQIVQIDLKQLGIVDYGRIVQTGFGLPASVATPELFFNGQSMTLARYPSNGYVKIEHVVDPGGNPRLVDTDPERMAEERLRGATLAIADPRPFSWKNTGDLWMYGYWHWDWADGNLRIASLDAAKGQLCTEQASHYSIRDGQRYYYYNILEELDSPGEWYLDRMSGIVYYYPPMPITEDCQVQLSLLDDSMVRLEGVSHVTLRKLKLEVSRGQGVHIKGGSHNRITGCTLCRLGGFAVVIGEDTQTGANAGTDHLVQSCTIYDTGVGGIFLGGGDRTTLTPGRNEAKNNEIFNYSRLKRTYSAAVQLRGVGNIAAHNEIHDAPHLGIYFHGNEHLIEFNNIYRVLTETGDAGAIYQGRDWSDQGNVVRFNYIHHINNDESEDQVGVYLDDMASGATVFGNVFHNVDFPFLIGGGRNNSITNNLIVDCPRSVHLDDRAMPGCWAAYHVEDGTMQQRLEAVPYREEPWRSKYPNLLTILQDEPGKPKYNTVARNILYRTGPTSYMNHPSYDDTMAIVPSGREYGTIEMNFVFHDDLSFVDETNGDFSLTEDSPVYKKVSCFESIPFDKIGRFEDE
;
A
#
# COMPACT_ATOMS: atom_id res chain seq x y z
N MET A 1 22.73 -12.19 37.81
CA MET A 1 22.24 -11.56 36.56
C MET A 1 22.33 -12.62 35.49
N GLU A 2 21.22 -12.96 34.84
CA GLU A 2 21.31 -13.54 33.50
C GLU A 2 22.07 -12.51 32.66
N LYS A 3 23.34 -12.78 32.35
CA LYS A 3 24.33 -11.79 31.89
C LYS A 3 23.98 -11.07 30.58
N ASN A 4 22.87 -11.44 29.94
CA ASN A 4 22.50 -11.10 28.58
C ASN A 4 21.08 -10.49 28.49
N THR A 5 20.50 -10.01 29.60
CA THR A 5 19.12 -9.52 29.63
C THR A 5 19.02 -8.11 30.21
N PHE A 6 18.17 -7.29 29.59
CA PHE A 6 17.69 -6.03 30.15
C PHE A 6 16.17 -6.02 30.20
N TYR A 7 15.61 -5.22 31.11
CA TYR A 7 14.17 -5.09 31.30
C TYR A 7 13.74 -3.63 31.19
N ILE A 8 12.61 -3.40 30.52
CA ILE A 8 11.92 -2.11 30.44
C ILE A 8 10.52 -2.28 31.06
N ALA A 9 10.07 -1.36 31.91
CA ALA A 9 8.72 -1.36 32.48
C ALA A 9 8.14 0.05 32.53
N ALA A 10 6.82 0.19 32.41
CA ALA A 10 6.14 1.49 32.41
C ALA A 10 6.33 2.30 33.72
N ASN A 11 6.64 1.62 34.83
CA ASN A 11 6.98 2.21 36.12
C ASN A 11 8.51 2.18 36.42
N GLY A 12 9.33 1.89 35.41
CA GLY A 12 10.78 1.84 35.52
C GLY A 12 11.44 3.22 35.64
N ASN A 13 12.77 3.24 35.61
CA ASN A 13 13.56 4.47 35.62
C ASN A 13 14.85 4.28 34.83
N ASP A 14 15.21 5.21 33.94
CA ASP A 14 16.41 5.07 33.10
C ASP A 14 17.74 5.20 33.85
N GLY A 15 17.71 5.61 35.13
CA GLY A 15 18.85 5.53 36.05
C GLY A 15 19.02 4.15 36.71
N ASN A 16 18.10 3.22 36.50
CA ASN A 16 18.19 1.86 37.03
C ASN A 16 19.22 1.01 36.25
N PRO A 17 19.69 -0.12 36.80
CA PRO A 17 20.61 -1.02 36.09
C PRO A 17 19.94 -1.87 34.99
N GLY A 18 18.62 -1.78 34.79
CA GLY A 18 17.91 -2.56 33.80
C GLY A 18 17.66 -4.02 34.18
N THR A 19 17.69 -4.37 35.47
CA THR A 19 17.31 -5.72 35.93
C THR A 19 15.79 -5.87 36.02
N GLN A 20 15.29 -7.09 36.20
CA GLN A 20 13.85 -7.32 36.33
C GLN A 20 13.23 -6.58 37.53
N GLU A 21 13.96 -6.48 38.64
CA GLU A 21 13.54 -5.78 39.86
C GLU A 21 13.69 -4.25 39.77
N SER A 22 14.65 -3.80 38.95
CA SER A 22 14.94 -2.38 38.72
C SER A 22 15.09 -2.13 37.21
N PRO A 23 13.96 -2.10 36.46
CA PRO A 23 13.97 -1.99 35.01
C PRO A 23 14.18 -0.54 34.55
N PHE A 24 14.63 -0.37 33.30
CA PHE A 24 14.59 0.92 32.60
C PHE A 24 13.15 1.38 32.38
N ALA A 25 12.96 2.67 32.13
CA ALA A 25 11.65 3.23 31.77
C ALA A 25 11.42 3.23 30.26
N THR A 26 12.48 3.44 29.47
CA THR A 26 12.39 3.70 28.03
C THR A 26 13.23 2.77 27.17
N LEU A 27 12.92 2.74 25.86
CA LEU A 27 13.72 2.06 24.84
C LEU A 27 15.10 2.70 24.71
N GLU A 28 15.17 4.03 24.80
CA GLU A 28 16.41 4.81 24.77
C GLU A 28 17.32 4.48 25.96
N GLY A 29 16.76 4.35 27.17
CA GLY A 29 17.52 3.96 28.36
C GLY A 29 18.22 2.61 28.17
N ALA A 30 17.50 1.61 27.62
CA ALA A 30 18.08 0.31 27.31
C ALA A 30 19.13 0.39 26.19
N ARG A 31 18.86 1.11 25.08
CA ARG A 31 19.82 1.33 23.98
C ARG A 31 21.11 1.95 24.50
N ASP A 32 20.99 3.01 25.30
CA ASP A 32 22.15 3.76 25.81
C ASP A 32 22.98 2.89 26.77
N ALA A 33 22.35 2.04 27.58
CA ALA A 33 23.04 1.04 28.39
C ALA A 33 23.79 0.00 27.54
N ILE A 34 23.21 -0.45 26.42
CA ILE A 34 23.88 -1.37 25.47
C ILE A 34 25.09 -0.69 24.83
N ARG A 35 24.97 0.59 24.41
CA ARG A 35 26.09 1.38 23.87
C ARG A 35 27.23 1.46 24.88
N ILE A 36 26.93 1.75 26.15
CA ILE A 36 27.93 1.79 27.23
C ILE A 36 28.60 0.41 27.41
N LEU A 37 27.82 -0.67 27.46
CA LEU A 37 28.33 -2.03 27.59
C LEU A 37 29.25 -2.41 26.41
N LYS A 38 28.82 -2.10 25.18
CA LYS A 38 29.58 -2.38 23.96
C LYS A 38 30.91 -1.64 23.94
N ASN A 39 30.94 -0.39 24.38
CA ASN A 39 32.17 0.40 24.49
C ASN A 39 33.10 -0.08 25.62
N ALA A 40 32.55 -0.61 26.71
CA ALA A 40 33.34 -1.05 27.86
C ALA A 40 33.93 -2.46 27.67
N SER A 41 33.16 -3.39 27.11
CA SER A 41 33.52 -4.81 27.06
C SER A 41 33.04 -5.57 25.82
N GLY A 42 32.40 -4.89 24.86
CA GLY A 42 31.72 -5.54 23.74
C GLY A 42 30.40 -6.22 24.13
N LEU A 43 29.70 -6.77 23.15
CA LEU A 43 28.49 -7.56 23.38
C LEU A 43 28.85 -8.96 23.93
N PRO A 44 28.05 -9.51 24.86
CA PRO A 44 28.24 -10.86 25.37
C PRO A 44 27.94 -11.92 24.28
N GLU A 45 28.45 -13.13 24.46
CA GLU A 45 28.07 -14.29 23.63
C GLU A 45 26.57 -14.53 23.68
N GLY A 46 25.94 -14.78 22.53
CA GLY A 46 24.48 -14.92 22.41
C GLY A 46 23.72 -13.58 22.39
N GLY A 47 24.41 -12.44 22.50
CA GLY A 47 23.81 -11.12 22.34
C GLY A 47 23.02 -10.65 23.55
N ILE A 48 22.14 -9.66 23.33
CA ILE A 48 21.34 -9.03 24.39
C ILE A 48 19.86 -9.12 24.04
N THR A 49 19.06 -9.62 24.98
CA THR A 49 17.60 -9.57 24.90
C THR A 49 17.05 -8.52 25.87
N ILE A 50 16.25 -7.61 25.35
CA ILE A 50 15.57 -6.55 26.08
C ILE A 50 14.11 -6.97 26.20
N PHE A 51 13.71 -7.37 27.40
CA PHE A 51 12.34 -7.73 27.73
C PHE A 51 11.54 -6.49 28.14
N ILE A 52 10.50 -6.19 27.37
CA ILE A 52 9.60 -5.07 27.63
C ILE A 52 8.35 -5.61 28.32
N ARG A 53 8.05 -5.09 29.51
CA ARG A 53 6.85 -5.45 30.27
C ARG A 53 5.60 -4.83 29.64
N GLY A 54 4.46 -5.46 29.85
CA GLY A 54 3.16 -5.00 29.36
C GLY A 54 2.85 -3.59 29.84
N GLY A 55 2.39 -2.75 28.92
CA GLY A 55 2.16 -1.33 29.18
C GLY A 55 2.09 -0.48 27.92
N VAL A 56 1.85 0.81 28.13
CA VAL A 56 1.83 1.84 27.08
C VAL A 56 3.08 2.69 27.19
N TYR A 57 3.86 2.72 26.10
CA TYR A 57 5.09 3.47 25.96
C TYR A 57 4.89 4.54 24.88
N ARG A 58 4.73 5.80 25.31
CA ARG A 58 4.44 6.91 24.40
C ARG A 58 5.72 7.43 23.78
N LEU A 59 5.74 7.51 22.45
CA LEU A 59 6.86 8.00 21.66
C LEU A 59 6.60 9.46 21.28
N ALA A 60 7.18 10.38 22.04
CA ALA A 60 7.16 11.81 21.69
C ALA A 60 8.08 12.14 20.49
N LYS A 61 8.99 11.22 20.16
CA LYS A 61 9.92 11.27 19.04
C LYS A 61 10.27 9.85 18.60
N THR A 62 10.85 9.73 17.43
CA THR A 62 11.36 8.48 16.85
C THR A 62 12.36 7.78 17.77
N PHE A 63 12.18 6.48 17.99
CA PHE A 63 13.22 5.63 18.56
C PHE A 63 14.25 5.29 17.47
N LEU A 64 15.40 5.95 17.51
CA LEU A 64 16.48 5.79 16.53
C LEU A 64 17.54 4.79 17.00
N LEU A 65 17.82 3.83 16.14
CA LEU A 65 18.98 2.94 16.19
C LEU A 65 19.89 3.24 15.01
N GLU A 66 21.19 3.35 15.28
CA GLU A 66 22.22 3.66 14.29
C GLU A 66 23.22 2.51 14.18
N GLU A 67 24.16 2.58 13.25
CA GLU A 67 25.17 1.54 13.03
C GLU A 67 25.86 1.05 14.33
N CYS A 68 26.11 1.95 15.28
CA CYS A 68 26.72 1.62 16.58
C CYS A 68 25.85 0.67 17.45
N ASP A 69 24.55 0.59 17.18
CA ASP A 69 23.57 -0.29 17.83
C ASP A 69 23.47 -1.68 17.17
N SER A 70 24.29 -1.96 16.16
CA SER A 70 24.29 -3.28 15.50
C SER A 70 24.76 -4.40 16.42
N GLY A 71 24.13 -5.57 16.25
CA GLY A 71 24.63 -6.85 16.73
C GLY A 71 25.52 -7.56 15.69
N THR A 72 25.77 -8.84 15.93
CA THR A 72 26.35 -9.78 14.94
C THR A 72 25.47 -11.04 14.87
N PRO A 73 25.66 -11.96 13.90
CA PRO A 73 24.91 -13.22 13.88
C PRO A 73 24.98 -13.99 15.21
N GLU A 74 26.13 -13.98 15.88
CA GLU A 74 26.38 -14.67 17.15
C GLU A 74 25.98 -13.82 18.37
N LYS A 75 25.83 -12.51 18.19
CA LYS A 75 25.56 -11.53 19.24
C LYS A 75 24.45 -10.55 18.83
N PRO A 76 23.23 -11.04 18.56
CA PRO A 76 22.13 -10.19 18.12
C PRO A 76 21.62 -9.28 19.25
N ILE A 77 20.87 -8.25 18.89
CA ILE A 77 20.14 -7.42 19.85
C ILE A 77 18.65 -7.59 19.59
N VAL A 78 17.89 -7.95 20.63
CA VAL A 78 16.47 -8.29 20.51
C VAL A 78 15.64 -7.45 21.46
N TYR A 79 14.76 -6.61 20.93
CA TYR A 79 13.70 -5.95 21.71
C TYR A 79 12.42 -6.78 21.59
N THR A 80 11.93 -7.31 22.70
CA THR A 80 10.77 -8.22 22.70
C THR A 80 9.85 -8.00 23.89
N ALA A 81 8.56 -8.25 23.71
CA ALA A 81 7.65 -8.37 24.85
C ALA A 81 8.11 -9.49 25.81
N TYR A 82 7.85 -9.30 27.11
CA TYR A 82 8.07 -10.33 28.13
C TYR A 82 6.92 -11.36 28.09
N GLY A 83 7.20 -12.55 27.56
CA GLY A 83 6.16 -13.56 27.32
C GLY A 83 5.15 -13.10 26.26
N ASP A 84 3.87 -13.10 26.63
CA ASP A 84 2.77 -12.63 25.80
C ASP A 84 2.12 -11.35 26.40
N GLU A 85 2.86 -10.62 27.23
CA GLU A 85 2.42 -9.34 27.76
C GLU A 85 2.20 -8.32 26.63
N ASN A 86 1.11 -7.55 26.70
CA ASN A 86 0.75 -6.56 25.67
C ASN A 86 1.60 -5.29 25.79
N VAL A 87 2.60 -5.15 24.90
CA VAL A 87 3.49 -3.98 24.82
C VAL A 87 3.03 -3.05 23.69
N ARG A 88 2.56 -1.86 24.05
CA ARG A 88 2.05 -0.86 23.12
C ARG A 88 3.02 0.31 23.01
N LEU A 89 3.66 0.48 21.86
CA LEU A 89 4.35 1.71 21.49
C LEU A 89 3.33 2.64 20.82
N LEU A 90 3.14 3.84 21.37
CA LEU A 90 2.08 4.76 20.96
C LEU A 90 2.69 6.05 20.39
N GLY A 91 2.42 6.37 19.11
CA GLY A 91 2.84 7.62 18.46
C GLY A 91 1.89 8.80 18.72
N GLY A 92 0.94 8.63 19.63
CA GLY A 92 -0.12 9.59 19.91
C GLY A 92 -0.42 9.64 21.40
N ILE A 93 -1.60 10.14 21.74
CA ILE A 93 -2.05 10.29 23.12
C ILE A 93 -3.47 9.79 23.29
N ASP A 94 -3.82 9.49 24.54
CA ASP A 94 -5.21 9.34 24.95
C ASP A 94 -5.76 10.72 25.34
N LEU A 95 -6.97 11.02 24.88
CA LEU A 95 -7.75 12.19 25.26
C LEU A 95 -8.64 11.79 26.45
N PRO A 96 -8.42 12.34 27.66
CA PRO A 96 -9.15 11.90 28.85
C PRO A 96 -10.66 12.18 28.74
N ALA A 97 -11.47 11.18 29.11
CA ALA A 97 -12.93 11.24 29.01
C ALA A 97 -13.52 12.45 29.78
N ASP A 98 -12.98 12.75 30.96
CA ASP A 98 -13.40 13.86 31.84
C ASP A 98 -13.08 15.25 31.29
N ARG A 99 -12.31 15.33 30.20
CA ARG A 99 -11.96 16.58 29.51
C ARG A 99 -12.86 16.89 28.32
N PHE A 100 -13.75 15.98 27.95
CA PHE A 100 -14.81 16.26 26.99
C PHE A 100 -15.98 16.95 27.68
N GLY A 101 -16.47 18.03 27.09
CA GLY A 101 -17.64 18.77 27.56
C GLY A 101 -18.58 19.13 26.40
N PRO A 102 -19.81 19.61 26.70
CA PRO A 102 -20.71 20.07 25.67
C PRO A 102 -20.13 21.27 24.92
N VAL A 103 -20.48 21.43 23.64
CA VAL A 103 -20.16 22.66 22.90
C VAL A 103 -20.97 23.82 23.48
N THR A 104 -20.30 24.83 24.01
CA THR A 104 -20.94 25.96 24.73
C THR A 104 -20.85 27.30 24.00
N ASP A 105 -19.90 27.45 23.06
CA ASP A 105 -19.74 28.68 22.28
C ASP A 105 -20.95 28.89 21.34
N PRO A 106 -21.73 29.98 21.47
CA PRO A 106 -22.89 30.24 20.63
C PRO A 106 -22.55 30.33 19.14
N GLU A 107 -21.42 30.93 18.76
CA GLU A 107 -21.04 31.10 17.35
C GLU A 107 -20.71 29.75 16.69
N VAL A 108 -20.15 28.82 17.47
CA VAL A 108 -19.89 27.45 17.02
C VAL A 108 -21.20 26.67 16.94
N ARG A 109 -22.04 26.74 17.98
CA ARG A 109 -23.33 26.03 18.04
C ARG A 109 -24.28 26.44 16.92
N ASP A 110 -24.26 27.69 16.49
CA ASP A 110 -25.09 28.20 15.40
C ASP A 110 -24.69 27.63 14.03
N ARG A 111 -23.46 27.12 13.89
CA ARG A 111 -22.97 26.46 12.68
C ARG A 111 -23.25 24.96 12.65
N LEU A 112 -23.41 24.32 13.81
CA LEU A 112 -23.63 22.89 13.92
C LEU A 112 -25.05 22.50 13.45
N ASN A 113 -25.16 21.29 12.89
CA ASN A 113 -26.46 20.72 12.52
C ASN A 113 -27.38 20.65 13.77
N VAL A 114 -28.58 21.25 13.67
CA VAL A 114 -29.54 21.35 14.78
C VAL A 114 -29.98 19.99 15.33
N GLN A 115 -29.90 18.92 14.53
CA GLN A 115 -30.25 17.56 14.94
C GLN A 115 -29.11 16.84 15.69
N ALA A 116 -27.85 17.27 15.48
CA ALA A 116 -26.64 16.63 16.02
C ALA A 116 -25.93 17.46 17.11
N ARG A 117 -26.18 18.76 17.19
CA ARG A 117 -25.41 19.69 18.05
C ARG A 117 -25.46 19.40 19.55
N GLU A 118 -26.46 18.67 20.04
CA GLU A 118 -26.57 18.32 21.47
C GLU A 118 -25.75 17.07 21.82
N GLN A 119 -25.38 16.28 20.81
CA GLN A 119 -24.58 15.06 20.91
C GLN A 119 -23.09 15.34 20.69
N ILE A 120 -22.77 16.48 20.09
CA ILE A 120 -21.39 16.89 19.83
C ILE A 120 -20.75 17.40 21.13
N VAL A 121 -19.58 16.85 21.41
CA VAL A 121 -18.71 17.26 22.52
C VAL A 121 -17.49 17.98 21.99
N GLN A 122 -16.80 18.71 22.87
CA GLN A 122 -15.55 19.38 22.56
C GLN A 122 -14.46 19.06 23.59
N ILE A 123 -13.21 19.16 23.16
CA ILE A 123 -12.03 19.14 24.02
C ILE A 123 -11.00 20.17 23.53
N ASP A 124 -10.41 20.91 24.46
CA ASP A 124 -9.37 21.91 24.20
C ASP A 124 -7.98 21.26 24.31
N LEU A 125 -7.33 21.07 23.17
CA LEU A 125 -6.03 20.41 23.09
C LEU A 125 -4.91 21.23 23.75
N LYS A 126 -5.02 22.57 23.79
CA LYS A 126 -4.02 23.43 24.45
C LYS A 126 -3.96 23.18 25.94
N GLN A 127 -5.11 22.89 26.56
CA GLN A 127 -5.16 22.56 27.98
C GLN A 127 -4.58 21.17 28.31
N LEU A 128 -4.27 20.37 27.29
CA LEU A 128 -3.51 19.12 27.39
C LEU A 128 -2.02 19.30 27.01
N GLY A 129 -1.58 20.53 26.72
CA GLY A 129 -0.20 20.84 26.31
C GLY A 129 0.08 20.57 24.83
N ILE A 130 -0.94 20.29 24.02
CA ILE A 130 -0.79 20.04 22.59
C ILE A 130 -1.00 21.36 21.85
N VAL A 131 0.02 21.78 21.13
CA VAL A 131 0.03 23.07 20.41
C VAL A 131 0.35 22.92 18.92
N ASP A 132 0.73 21.73 18.49
CA ASP A 132 0.87 21.36 17.09
C ASP A 132 -0.32 20.47 16.69
N TYR A 133 -1.13 20.96 15.75
CA TYR A 133 -2.34 20.30 15.26
C TYR A 133 -2.14 19.65 13.89
N GLY A 134 -0.91 19.61 13.41
CA GLY A 134 -0.60 19.27 12.03
C GLY A 134 -1.35 20.15 11.02
N ARG A 135 -1.31 19.72 9.77
CA ARG A 135 -2.04 20.34 8.67
C ARG A 135 -2.52 19.29 7.69
N ILE A 136 -3.61 19.58 7.01
CA ILE A 136 -3.98 18.84 5.80
C ILE A 136 -3.07 19.37 4.68
N VAL A 137 -2.49 18.46 3.90
CA VAL A 137 -1.67 18.77 2.73
C VAL A 137 -2.22 18.05 1.51
N GLN A 138 -1.80 18.49 0.33
CA GLN A 138 -2.21 17.81 -0.89
C GLN A 138 -1.56 16.41 -0.95
N THR A 139 -2.36 15.38 -1.16
CA THR A 139 -1.97 13.97 -1.29
C THR A 139 -2.71 13.30 -2.45
N GLY A 140 -2.20 12.14 -2.88
CA GLY A 140 -2.82 11.34 -3.94
C GLY A 140 -1.83 10.81 -4.96
N PHE A 141 -2.35 10.41 -6.12
CA PHE A 141 -1.60 9.94 -7.26
C PHE A 141 -0.64 11.01 -7.80
N GLY A 142 0.57 10.60 -8.18
CA GLY A 142 1.57 11.49 -8.81
C GLY A 142 2.14 12.58 -7.88
N LEU A 143 1.87 12.48 -6.57
CA LEU A 143 2.40 13.36 -5.54
C LEU A 143 3.43 12.63 -4.68
N PRO A 144 4.43 13.36 -4.14
CA PRO A 144 5.40 12.77 -3.21
C PRO A 144 4.72 12.29 -1.92
N ALA A 145 5.39 11.41 -1.20
CA ALA A 145 4.97 11.01 0.14
C ALA A 145 4.86 12.25 1.05
N SER A 146 3.85 12.25 1.90
CA SER A 146 3.61 13.33 2.86
C SER A 146 3.13 12.76 4.18
N VAL A 147 3.31 13.54 5.25
CA VAL A 147 2.85 13.19 6.59
C VAL A 147 1.33 13.27 6.64
N ALA A 148 0.67 12.27 7.19
CA ALA A 148 -0.76 12.30 7.41
C ALA A 148 -1.17 13.47 8.34
N THR A 149 -2.37 14.01 8.11
CA THR A 149 -3.05 14.83 9.12
C THR A 149 -3.29 13.99 10.38
N PRO A 150 -3.35 14.59 11.58
CA PRO A 150 -3.81 13.86 12.76
C PRO A 150 -5.13 13.13 12.51
N GLU A 151 -5.24 11.93 13.06
CA GLU A 151 -6.43 11.08 13.04
C GLU A 151 -6.93 10.90 14.48
N LEU A 152 -8.25 10.90 14.63
CA LEU A 152 -8.94 10.58 15.88
C LEU A 152 -9.36 9.11 15.84
N PHE A 153 -9.18 8.41 16.96
CA PHE A 153 -9.61 7.02 17.12
C PHE A 153 -10.51 6.88 18.35
N PHE A 154 -11.49 6.01 18.26
CA PHE A 154 -12.40 5.67 19.35
C PHE A 154 -12.48 4.15 19.50
N ASN A 155 -12.06 3.64 20.65
CA ASN A 155 -11.97 2.20 20.94
C ASN A 155 -11.26 1.40 19.83
N GLY A 156 -10.16 1.97 19.30
CA GLY A 156 -9.36 1.35 18.24
C GLY A 156 -9.89 1.51 16.82
N GLN A 157 -11.09 2.08 16.64
CA GLN A 157 -11.64 2.42 15.32
C GLN A 157 -11.25 3.83 14.92
N SER A 158 -10.95 4.06 13.65
CA SER A 158 -10.69 5.43 13.16
C SER A 158 -11.98 6.20 12.91
N MET A 159 -12.00 7.45 13.36
CA MET A 159 -13.09 8.39 13.19
C MET A 159 -12.91 9.23 11.92
N THR A 160 -14.03 9.65 11.33
CA THR A 160 -14.06 10.32 10.04
C THR A 160 -14.02 11.83 10.21
N LEU A 161 -13.15 12.54 9.50
CA LEU A 161 -13.27 14.00 9.43
C LEU A 161 -14.64 14.35 8.84
N ALA A 162 -15.36 15.26 9.51
CA ALA A 162 -16.70 15.70 9.12
C ALA A 162 -16.75 16.04 7.62
N ARG A 163 -17.68 15.40 6.91
CA ARG A 163 -17.68 15.36 5.45
C ARG A 163 -19.09 15.46 4.87
N TYR A 164 -19.17 15.91 3.62
CA TYR A 164 -20.40 15.93 2.85
C TYR A 164 -20.24 15.21 1.51
N PRO A 165 -21.15 14.28 1.17
CA PRO A 165 -22.11 13.66 2.07
C PRO A 165 -21.40 12.86 3.18
N SER A 166 -22.09 12.62 4.30
CA SER A 166 -21.53 11.85 5.44
C SER A 166 -21.10 10.44 5.01
N ASN A 167 -21.71 9.89 3.95
CA ASN A 167 -21.33 8.64 3.31
C ASN A 167 -21.40 8.72 1.78
N GLY A 168 -20.53 7.98 1.08
CA GLY A 168 -20.53 7.91 -0.39
C GLY A 168 -19.97 9.15 -1.09
N TYR A 169 -20.24 9.29 -2.38
CA TYR A 169 -19.67 10.34 -3.21
C TYR A 169 -20.76 11.20 -3.87
N VAL A 170 -20.46 12.47 -4.10
CA VAL A 170 -21.13 13.30 -5.12
C VAL A 170 -20.43 13.16 -6.45
N LYS A 171 -21.07 13.60 -7.53
CA LYS A 171 -20.50 13.62 -8.88
C LYS A 171 -20.29 15.05 -9.37
N ILE A 172 -19.23 15.26 -10.13
CA ILE A 172 -18.99 16.51 -10.84
C ILE A 172 -20.00 16.60 -11.99
N GLU A 173 -20.94 17.52 -11.89
CA GLU A 173 -21.95 17.71 -12.95
C GLU A 173 -21.33 18.35 -14.19
N HIS A 174 -20.57 19.43 -14.00
CA HIS A 174 -19.94 20.15 -15.10
C HIS A 174 -18.66 20.89 -14.68
N VAL A 175 -17.60 20.68 -15.44
CA VAL A 175 -16.31 21.36 -15.35
C VAL A 175 -16.33 22.62 -16.22
N VAL A 176 -16.17 23.78 -15.58
CA VAL A 176 -16.08 25.09 -16.26
C VAL A 176 -14.64 25.32 -16.76
N ASP A 177 -13.66 24.97 -15.93
CA ASP A 177 -12.23 24.95 -16.27
C ASP A 177 -11.61 23.70 -15.63
N PRO A 178 -11.00 22.78 -16.40
CA PRO A 178 -10.44 21.55 -15.86
C PRO A 178 -9.17 21.76 -15.02
N GLY A 179 -8.64 22.98 -14.97
CA GLY A 179 -7.37 23.28 -14.33
C GLY A 179 -6.19 22.74 -15.13
N GLY A 180 -5.04 22.64 -14.48
CA GLY A 180 -3.80 22.13 -15.06
C GLY A 180 -3.80 20.63 -15.32
N ASN A 181 -2.89 20.18 -16.18
CA ASN A 181 -2.61 18.78 -16.44
C ASN A 181 -1.10 18.48 -16.31
N PRO A 182 -0.59 18.35 -15.07
CA PRO A 182 0.81 18.06 -14.80
C PRO A 182 1.37 16.82 -15.51
N ARG A 183 0.53 15.83 -15.81
CA ARG A 183 0.94 14.62 -16.54
C ARG A 183 1.51 14.93 -17.94
N LEU A 184 0.97 15.92 -18.65
CA LEU A 184 1.38 16.21 -20.04
C LEU A 184 2.79 16.83 -20.14
N VAL A 185 3.35 17.24 -19.01
CA VAL A 185 4.64 17.92 -18.89
C VAL A 185 5.50 17.26 -17.81
N ASP A 186 5.28 15.98 -17.53
CA ASP A 186 5.86 15.27 -16.40
C ASP A 186 7.40 15.14 -16.43
N THR A 187 8.00 15.40 -17.58
CA THR A 187 9.45 15.46 -17.81
C THR A 187 10.05 16.86 -17.68
N ASP A 188 9.24 17.92 -17.53
CA ASP A 188 9.65 19.32 -17.40
C ASP A 188 9.23 19.86 -16.02
N PRO A 189 10.15 19.98 -15.05
CA PRO A 189 9.82 20.39 -13.69
C PRO A 189 9.21 21.79 -13.57
N GLU A 190 9.65 22.74 -14.41
CA GLU A 190 9.16 24.13 -14.35
C GLU A 190 7.73 24.20 -14.86
N ARG A 191 7.47 23.60 -16.04
CA ARG A 191 6.11 23.53 -16.59
C ARG A 191 5.18 22.69 -15.71
N MET A 192 5.69 21.62 -15.10
CA MET A 192 4.92 20.84 -14.14
C MET A 192 4.50 21.70 -12.93
N ALA A 193 5.39 22.54 -12.42
CA ALA A 193 5.06 23.45 -11.31
C ALA A 193 3.98 24.46 -11.72
N GLU A 194 4.06 25.03 -12.93
CA GLU A 194 3.04 25.92 -13.48
C GLU A 194 1.67 25.24 -13.62
N GLU A 195 1.63 24.04 -14.21
CA GLU A 195 0.38 23.28 -14.36
C GLU A 195 -0.20 22.90 -12.98
N ARG A 196 0.62 22.54 -12.00
CA ARG A 196 0.14 22.24 -10.63
C ARG A 196 -0.56 23.43 -9.96
N LEU A 197 -0.12 24.65 -10.24
CA LEU A 197 -0.70 25.88 -9.68
C LEU A 197 -1.99 26.32 -10.39
N ARG A 198 -2.36 25.72 -11.53
CA ARG A 198 -3.59 26.05 -12.26
C ARG A 198 -4.78 25.27 -11.68
N GLY A 199 -5.39 25.78 -10.62
CA GLY A 199 -6.62 25.23 -10.05
C GLY A 199 -7.77 25.10 -11.06
N ALA A 200 -8.70 24.19 -10.78
CA ALA A 200 -9.89 23.94 -11.59
C ALA A 200 -11.08 24.80 -11.13
N THR A 201 -12.07 24.98 -12.01
CA THR A 201 -13.36 25.61 -11.70
C THR A 201 -14.50 24.65 -12.04
N LEU A 202 -15.34 24.35 -11.06
CA LEU A 202 -16.47 23.43 -11.16
C LEU A 202 -17.79 24.18 -10.99
N ALA A 203 -18.80 23.83 -11.78
CA ALA A 203 -20.18 24.25 -11.52
C ALA A 203 -20.78 23.32 -10.46
N ILE A 204 -21.37 23.92 -9.42
CA ILE A 204 -21.96 23.22 -8.28
C ILE A 204 -23.45 23.58 -8.23
N ALA A 205 -24.31 22.61 -8.54
CA ALA A 205 -25.77 22.80 -8.46
C ALA A 205 -26.31 22.67 -7.03
N ASP A 206 -25.65 21.89 -6.18
CA ASP A 206 -26.02 21.76 -4.78
C ASP A 206 -25.79 23.11 -4.05
N PRO A 207 -26.82 23.71 -3.43
CA PRO A 207 -26.64 24.94 -2.68
C PRO A 207 -25.88 24.73 -1.35
N ARG A 208 -25.79 23.50 -0.84
CA ARG A 208 -25.23 23.18 0.49
C ARG A 208 -23.80 23.69 0.68
N PRO A 209 -22.84 23.49 -0.25
CA PRO A 209 -21.48 24.02 -0.12
C PRO A 209 -21.42 25.53 0.13
N PHE A 210 -22.34 26.30 -0.44
CA PHE A 210 -22.37 27.76 -0.29
C PHE A 210 -22.88 28.25 1.06
N SER A 211 -23.41 27.35 1.90
CA SER A 211 -23.81 27.65 3.28
C SER A 211 -22.67 27.55 4.30
N TRP A 212 -21.54 26.94 3.92
CA TRP A 212 -20.42 26.72 4.83
C TRP A 212 -19.64 28.00 5.08
N LYS A 213 -19.15 28.17 6.31
CA LYS A 213 -18.17 29.22 6.60
C LYS A 213 -16.84 28.86 5.93
N ASN A 214 -16.34 29.74 5.05
CA ASN A 214 -15.00 29.59 4.51
C ASN A 214 -13.96 29.87 5.60
N THR A 215 -13.36 28.81 6.13
CA THR A 215 -12.27 28.86 7.12
C THR A 215 -10.88 28.94 6.45
N GLY A 216 -10.83 28.88 5.12
CA GLY A 216 -9.61 28.62 4.38
C GLY A 216 -9.11 27.19 4.52
N ASP A 217 -9.77 26.28 5.23
CA ASP A 217 -9.33 24.88 5.42
C ASP A 217 -10.40 23.88 4.95
N LEU A 218 -11.05 24.19 3.83
CA LEU A 218 -12.06 23.31 3.21
C LEU A 218 -11.41 22.47 2.11
N TRP A 219 -11.69 21.17 2.11
CA TRP A 219 -11.04 20.23 1.21
C TRP A 219 -12.06 19.33 0.50
N MET A 220 -11.64 18.79 -0.63
CA MET A 220 -12.32 17.74 -1.35
C MET A 220 -11.38 16.56 -1.54
N TYR A 221 -11.91 15.35 -1.57
CA TYR A 221 -11.16 14.14 -1.88
C TYR A 221 -11.95 13.32 -2.91
N GLY A 222 -11.27 12.78 -3.91
CA GLY A 222 -11.93 11.94 -4.90
C GLY A 222 -11.01 11.49 -6.02
N TYR A 223 -11.66 11.06 -7.09
CA TYR A 223 -11.04 10.59 -8.32
C TYR A 223 -11.36 11.62 -9.39
N TRP A 224 -10.35 12.30 -9.94
CA TRP A 224 -10.57 13.57 -10.66
C TRP A 224 -10.68 13.41 -12.18
N HIS A 225 -10.03 12.38 -12.73
CA HIS A 225 -10.04 12.10 -14.17
C HIS A 225 -10.12 10.61 -14.41
N TRP A 226 -9.22 9.85 -13.78
CA TRP A 226 -9.20 8.41 -13.85
C TRP A 226 -9.48 7.83 -12.48
N ASP A 227 -10.21 6.72 -12.43
CA ASP A 227 -10.60 6.08 -11.18
C ASP A 227 -9.42 5.44 -10.43
N TRP A 228 -8.34 5.14 -11.14
CA TRP A 228 -7.07 4.69 -10.56
C TRP A 228 -6.22 5.84 -10.02
N ALA A 229 -6.65 7.11 -10.12
CA ALA A 229 -5.87 8.26 -9.66
C ALA A 229 -6.64 9.10 -8.62
N ASP A 230 -6.50 8.72 -7.34
CA ASP A 230 -7.06 9.47 -6.22
C ASP A 230 -6.28 10.75 -5.90
N GLY A 231 -6.91 11.66 -5.14
CA GLY A 231 -6.22 12.70 -4.41
C GLY A 231 -7.15 13.70 -3.76
N ASN A 232 -6.61 14.54 -2.89
CA ASN A 232 -7.35 15.68 -2.35
C ASN A 232 -7.02 17.00 -3.07
N LEU A 233 -7.96 17.93 -3.00
CA LEU A 233 -7.84 19.29 -3.51
C LEU A 233 -8.40 20.26 -2.48
N ARG A 234 -7.64 21.31 -2.16
CA ARG A 234 -8.12 22.39 -1.30
C ARG A 234 -9.00 23.34 -2.09
N ILE A 235 -10.09 23.78 -1.47
CA ILE A 235 -11.03 24.74 -2.06
C ILE A 235 -10.47 26.15 -1.86
N ALA A 236 -10.26 26.86 -2.96
CA ALA A 236 -9.82 28.25 -2.95
C ALA A 236 -11.00 29.21 -2.72
N SER A 237 -12.14 28.96 -3.37
CA SER A 237 -13.32 29.82 -3.25
C SER A 237 -14.62 29.11 -3.59
N LEU A 238 -15.71 29.63 -3.03
CA LEU A 238 -17.10 29.23 -3.26
C LEU A 238 -17.88 30.50 -3.63
N ASP A 239 -18.33 30.60 -4.88
CA ASP A 239 -19.10 31.73 -5.41
C ASP A 239 -20.57 31.33 -5.59
N ALA A 240 -21.40 31.64 -4.58
CA ALA A 240 -22.83 31.34 -4.59
C ALA A 240 -23.60 32.08 -5.70
N ALA A 241 -23.13 33.25 -6.14
CA ALA A 241 -23.80 34.02 -7.17
C ALA A 241 -23.62 33.38 -8.56
N LYS A 242 -22.50 32.68 -8.77
CA LYS A 242 -22.23 31.92 -9.99
C LYS A 242 -22.54 30.43 -9.88
N GLY A 243 -22.75 29.91 -8.66
CA GLY A 243 -22.82 28.47 -8.42
C GLY A 243 -21.50 27.77 -8.77
N GLN A 244 -20.37 28.38 -8.40
CA GLN A 244 -19.04 27.89 -8.80
C GLN A 244 -18.12 27.66 -7.60
N LEU A 245 -17.27 26.64 -7.73
CA LEU A 245 -16.17 26.32 -6.82
C LEU A 245 -14.85 26.38 -7.59
N CYS A 246 -13.81 26.96 -6.99
CA CYS A 246 -12.45 26.90 -7.51
C CYS A 246 -11.52 26.13 -6.55
N THR A 247 -10.61 25.31 -7.09
CA THR A 247 -9.54 24.68 -6.31
C THR A 247 -8.28 25.54 -6.30
N GLU A 248 -7.43 25.39 -5.27
CA GLU A 248 -6.14 26.11 -5.23
C GLU A 248 -5.12 25.54 -6.22
N GLN A 249 -5.18 24.23 -6.46
CA GLN A 249 -4.21 23.48 -7.26
C GLN A 249 -4.91 22.51 -8.22
N ALA A 250 -4.19 22.08 -9.23
CA ALA A 250 -4.63 21.07 -10.18
C ALA A 250 -4.56 19.66 -9.59
N SER A 251 -5.38 18.75 -10.11
CA SER A 251 -5.14 17.30 -10.03
C SER A 251 -4.08 16.89 -11.06
N HIS A 252 -3.50 15.69 -10.93
CA HIS A 252 -2.41 15.25 -11.81
C HIS A 252 -2.83 15.08 -13.29
N TYR A 253 -4.07 14.70 -13.55
CA TYR A 253 -4.62 14.46 -14.89
C TYR A 253 -5.67 15.50 -15.31
N SER A 254 -5.74 16.66 -14.67
CA SER A 254 -6.88 17.61 -14.74
C SER A 254 -8.21 17.00 -14.26
N ILE A 255 -9.32 17.72 -14.41
CA ILE A 255 -10.64 17.27 -13.94
C ILE A 255 -11.60 17.06 -15.11
N ARG A 256 -12.46 16.02 -15.07
CA ARG A 256 -13.53 15.79 -16.06
C ARG A 256 -14.92 15.61 -15.43
N ASP A 257 -15.97 15.79 -16.23
CA ASP A 257 -17.36 15.59 -15.83
C ASP A 257 -17.63 14.13 -15.38
N GLY A 258 -18.64 13.95 -14.53
CA GLY A 258 -19.12 12.65 -14.04
C GLY A 258 -18.25 11.99 -12.97
N GLN A 259 -17.11 12.58 -12.64
CA GLN A 259 -16.15 12.07 -11.65
C GLN A 259 -16.65 12.19 -10.21
N ARG A 260 -16.19 11.29 -9.34
CA ARG A 260 -16.74 11.11 -7.99
C ARG A 260 -15.82 11.67 -6.90
N TYR A 261 -16.38 12.42 -5.96
CA TYR A 261 -15.65 13.07 -4.87
C TYR A 261 -16.54 13.33 -3.65
N TYR A 262 -15.95 13.75 -2.54
CA TYR A 262 -16.65 14.27 -1.37
C TYR A 262 -15.91 15.47 -0.79
N TYR A 263 -16.61 16.29 -0.02
CA TYR A 263 -16.07 17.40 0.73
C TYR A 263 -15.72 16.97 2.15
N TYR A 264 -14.67 17.50 2.77
CA TYR A 264 -14.31 17.15 4.14
C TYR A 264 -13.61 18.28 4.90
N ASN A 265 -13.50 18.09 6.22
CA ASN A 265 -12.99 19.05 7.20
C ASN A 265 -13.91 20.27 7.38
N ILE A 266 -15.22 20.01 7.54
CA ILE A 266 -16.28 21.03 7.58
C ILE A 266 -17.07 20.90 8.88
N LEU A 267 -17.02 21.91 9.76
CA LEU A 267 -17.75 21.89 11.03
C LEU A 267 -19.27 21.76 10.83
N GLU A 268 -19.81 22.45 9.83
CA GLU A 268 -21.22 22.46 9.48
C GLU A 268 -21.76 21.08 9.06
N GLU A 269 -20.86 20.17 8.68
CA GLU A 269 -21.16 18.79 8.28
C GLU A 269 -20.76 17.77 9.35
N LEU A 270 -20.43 18.22 10.56
CA LEU A 270 -20.31 17.33 11.72
C LEU A 270 -21.72 16.94 12.16
N ASP A 271 -22.28 15.90 11.54
CA ASP A 271 -23.69 15.57 11.68
C ASP A 271 -24.00 14.10 11.95
N SER A 272 -22.99 13.23 11.86
CA SER A 272 -23.15 11.79 12.02
C SER A 272 -22.26 11.22 13.13
N PRO A 273 -22.72 10.20 13.89
CA PRO A 273 -21.87 9.54 14.89
C PRO A 273 -20.59 8.98 14.27
N GLY A 274 -19.45 9.22 14.91
CA GLY A 274 -18.12 8.87 14.43
C GLY A 274 -17.42 9.97 13.64
N GLU A 275 -18.09 11.09 13.36
CA GLU A 275 -17.46 12.24 12.72
C GLU A 275 -16.78 13.17 13.74
N TRP A 276 -15.73 13.86 13.30
CA TRP A 276 -15.01 14.86 14.10
C TRP A 276 -14.47 16.01 13.25
N TYR A 277 -14.17 17.13 13.89
CA TYR A 277 -13.57 18.31 13.27
C TYR A 277 -12.54 18.94 14.22
N LEU A 278 -11.39 19.35 13.69
CA LEU A 278 -10.35 20.06 14.43
C LEU A 278 -10.26 21.50 13.94
N ASP A 279 -10.67 22.44 14.78
CA ASP A 279 -10.38 23.84 14.56
C ASP A 279 -8.92 24.12 14.92
N ARG A 280 -8.06 24.14 13.91
CA ARG A 280 -6.61 24.36 14.08
C ARG A 280 -6.26 25.78 14.55
N MET A 281 -7.16 26.77 14.43
CA MET A 281 -6.91 28.11 14.94
C MET A 281 -7.09 28.17 16.47
N SER A 282 -8.21 27.60 16.95
CA SER A 282 -8.51 27.59 18.39
C SER A 282 -7.82 26.44 19.13
N GLY A 283 -7.51 25.32 18.46
CA GLY A 283 -6.98 24.09 19.06
C GLY A 283 -8.07 23.22 19.67
N ILE A 284 -9.32 23.35 19.21
CA ILE A 284 -10.47 22.62 19.75
C ILE A 284 -10.87 21.49 18.80
N VAL A 285 -10.99 20.28 19.34
CA VAL A 285 -11.63 19.15 18.66
C VAL A 285 -13.11 19.18 19.00
N TYR A 286 -13.95 19.10 17.98
CA TYR A 286 -15.38 18.85 18.07
C TYR A 286 -15.66 17.44 17.57
N TYR A 287 -16.42 16.66 18.32
CA TYR A 287 -16.57 15.24 18.07
C TYR A 287 -18.01 14.79 18.33
N TYR A 288 -18.60 14.08 17.37
CA TYR A 288 -19.85 13.33 17.57
C TYR A 288 -19.48 11.87 17.89
N PRO A 289 -19.40 11.47 19.16
CA PRO A 289 -18.99 10.12 19.51
C PRO A 289 -20.07 9.07 19.14
N PRO A 290 -19.68 7.87 18.67
CA PRO A 290 -20.63 6.78 18.37
C PRO A 290 -21.50 6.37 19.56
N MET A 291 -20.99 6.56 20.79
CA MET A 291 -21.67 6.32 22.05
C MET A 291 -21.14 7.31 23.11
N PRO A 292 -21.87 7.57 24.21
CA PRO A 292 -21.38 8.47 25.25
C PRO A 292 -19.97 8.10 25.73
N ILE A 293 -19.10 9.10 25.85
CA ILE A 293 -17.71 8.91 26.30
C ILE A 293 -17.71 8.67 27.81
N THR A 294 -17.17 7.53 28.23
CA THR A 294 -16.98 7.14 29.64
C THR A 294 -15.50 6.88 29.92
N GLU A 295 -15.14 6.67 31.19
CA GLU A 295 -13.76 6.34 31.59
C GLU A 295 -13.24 5.02 30.97
N ASP A 296 -14.14 4.11 30.59
CA ASP A 296 -13.80 2.86 29.91
C ASP A 296 -13.53 3.04 28.40
N CYS A 297 -13.88 4.20 27.84
CA CYS A 297 -13.65 4.51 26.43
C CYS A 297 -12.21 4.99 26.19
N GLN A 298 -11.61 4.52 25.10
CA GLN A 298 -10.32 5.00 24.63
C GLN A 298 -10.51 5.95 23.45
N VAL A 299 -10.35 7.26 23.69
CA VAL A 299 -10.29 8.28 22.63
C VAL A 299 -8.84 8.66 22.41
N GLN A 300 -8.32 8.57 21.19
CA GLN A 300 -6.91 8.79 20.89
C GLN A 300 -6.69 9.74 19.72
N LEU A 301 -5.62 10.53 19.79
CA LEU A 301 -5.19 11.43 18.73
C LEU A 301 -3.75 11.09 18.31
N SER A 302 -3.52 10.88 17.02
CA SER A 302 -2.17 10.64 16.49
C SER A 302 -1.36 11.94 16.38
N LEU A 303 -0.10 11.91 16.82
CA LEU A 303 0.72 13.13 16.91
C LEU A 303 2.10 13.02 16.23
N LEU A 304 2.80 11.91 16.40
CA LEU A 304 4.14 11.68 15.85
C LEU A 304 4.07 11.65 14.32
N ASP A 305 4.81 12.56 13.68
CA ASP A 305 4.83 12.78 12.23
C ASP A 305 6.00 12.11 11.50
N ASP A 306 6.95 11.53 12.24
CA ASP A 306 8.02 10.68 11.74
C ASP A 306 7.75 9.20 12.04
N SER A 307 8.62 8.32 11.55
CA SER A 307 8.58 6.88 11.83
C SER A 307 8.71 6.60 13.33
N MET A 308 7.91 5.68 13.87
CA MET A 308 7.97 5.35 15.30
C MET A 308 9.33 4.76 15.69
N VAL A 309 9.89 3.90 14.83
CA VAL A 309 11.23 3.31 15.00
C VAL A 309 12.04 3.45 13.70
N ARG A 310 13.30 3.87 13.82
CA ARG A 310 14.24 3.99 12.70
C ARG A 310 15.50 3.16 12.94
N LEU A 311 15.93 2.43 11.92
CA LEU A 311 17.18 1.66 11.90
C LEU A 311 18.04 2.18 10.75
N GLU A 312 19.14 2.86 11.06
CA GLU A 312 20.04 3.47 10.07
C GLU A 312 21.42 2.81 10.10
N GLY A 313 21.73 2.04 9.06
CA GLY A 313 22.97 1.25 8.97
C GLY A 313 23.07 0.09 9.96
N VAL A 314 21.96 -0.24 10.63
CA VAL A 314 21.93 -1.25 11.71
C VAL A 314 21.93 -2.66 11.16
N SER A 315 22.64 -3.58 11.80
CA SER A 315 22.54 -5.02 11.50
C SER A 315 22.21 -5.88 12.70
N HIS A 316 21.54 -7.01 12.46
CA HIS A 316 21.22 -8.03 13.47
C HIS A 316 20.40 -7.53 14.67
N VAL A 317 19.47 -6.60 14.42
CA VAL A 317 18.48 -6.15 15.41
C VAL A 317 17.12 -6.76 15.13
N THR A 318 16.45 -7.25 16.18
CA THR A 318 15.09 -7.78 16.12
C THR A 318 14.12 -6.94 16.95
N LEU A 319 13.00 -6.53 16.36
CA LEU A 319 11.81 -6.07 17.08
C LEU A 319 10.77 -7.19 17.05
N ARG A 320 10.34 -7.67 18.22
CA ARG A 320 9.50 -8.87 18.32
C ARG A 320 8.30 -8.70 19.24
N LYS A 321 7.12 -9.16 18.80
CA LYS A 321 5.89 -9.15 19.63
C LYS A 321 5.54 -7.76 20.19
N LEU A 322 5.76 -6.71 19.41
CA LEU A 322 5.44 -5.33 19.81
C LEU A 322 4.22 -4.83 19.04
N LYS A 323 3.38 -4.02 19.69
CA LYS A 323 2.30 -3.29 19.02
C LYS A 323 2.72 -1.84 18.78
N LEU A 324 2.82 -1.42 17.53
CA LEU A 324 3.12 -0.04 17.12
C LEU A 324 1.84 0.59 16.59
N GLU A 325 1.37 1.67 17.22
CA GLU A 325 0.06 2.23 16.87
C GLU A 325 -0.10 3.74 17.09
N VAL A 326 -1.13 4.30 16.44
CA VAL A 326 -1.64 5.68 16.61
C VAL A 326 -0.56 6.71 16.27
N SER A 327 -0.03 6.65 15.06
CA SER A 327 1.00 7.58 14.57
C SER A 327 0.57 8.22 13.25
N ARG A 328 0.99 9.46 12.98
CA ARG A 328 0.81 10.10 11.67
C ARG A 328 1.88 9.63 10.68
N GLY A 329 3.03 9.19 11.19
CA GLY A 329 4.12 8.62 10.41
C GLY A 329 3.98 7.12 10.16
N GLN A 330 5.11 6.50 9.83
CA GLN A 330 5.24 5.07 9.59
C GLN A 330 5.50 4.31 10.90
N GLY A 331 5.37 2.98 10.86
CA GLY A 331 5.73 2.14 12.02
C GLY A 331 7.24 1.99 12.16
N VAL A 332 7.87 1.29 11.21
CA VAL A 332 9.31 1.02 11.21
C VAL A 332 9.94 1.46 9.89
N HIS A 333 11.07 2.14 9.95
CA HIS A 333 11.85 2.53 8.77
C HIS A 333 13.29 2.03 8.89
N ILE A 334 13.73 1.23 7.91
CA ILE A 334 15.06 0.65 7.83
C ILE A 334 15.79 1.25 6.62
N LYS A 335 16.94 1.88 6.87
CA LYS A 335 17.84 2.41 5.84
C LYS A 335 19.20 1.74 5.99
N GLY A 336 19.58 0.91 5.03
CA GLY A 336 20.85 0.20 5.01
C GLY A 336 20.96 -0.89 6.06
N GLY A 337 22.18 -1.40 6.24
CA GLY A 337 22.47 -2.50 7.15
C GLY A 337 22.02 -3.86 6.60
N SER A 338 21.91 -4.86 7.49
CA SER A 338 21.48 -6.20 7.09
C SER A 338 20.87 -7.02 8.21
N HIS A 339 20.07 -8.05 7.89
CA HIS A 339 19.60 -9.04 8.88
C HIS A 339 18.78 -8.47 10.05
N ASN A 340 18.18 -7.29 9.88
CA ASN A 340 17.18 -6.78 10.82
C ASN A 340 15.86 -7.53 10.64
N ARG A 341 15.15 -7.76 11.75
CA ARG A 341 13.95 -8.59 11.82
C ARG A 341 12.82 -7.85 12.52
N ILE A 342 11.65 -7.80 11.90
CA ILE A 342 10.39 -7.33 12.51
C ILE A 342 9.46 -8.55 12.57
N THR A 343 9.24 -9.10 13.75
CA THR A 343 8.61 -10.43 13.88
C THR A 343 7.47 -10.50 14.88
N GLY A 344 6.33 -11.08 14.49
CA GLY A 344 5.19 -11.24 15.40
C GLY A 344 4.60 -9.92 15.89
N CYS A 345 4.86 -8.80 15.21
CA CYS A 345 4.43 -7.47 15.63
C CYS A 345 3.02 -7.15 15.11
N THR A 346 2.32 -6.26 15.80
CA THR A 346 1.08 -5.65 15.31
C THR A 346 1.36 -4.20 14.95
N LEU A 347 1.18 -3.82 13.68
CA LEU A 347 1.39 -2.44 13.23
C LEU A 347 0.06 -1.90 12.71
N CYS A 348 -0.52 -0.93 13.41
CA CYS A 348 -1.87 -0.48 13.08
C CYS A 348 -2.19 0.97 13.42
N ARG A 349 -3.18 1.57 12.75
CA ARG A 349 -3.54 2.99 12.93
C ARG A 349 -2.33 3.90 12.70
N LEU A 350 -1.69 3.72 11.55
CA LEU A 350 -0.49 4.45 11.13
C LEU A 350 -0.82 5.28 9.89
N GLY A 351 -0.39 6.54 9.83
CA GLY A 351 -0.66 7.41 8.69
C GLY A 351 0.12 7.03 7.41
N GLY A 352 1.27 6.35 7.55
CA GLY A 352 2.13 5.91 6.45
C GLY A 352 2.04 4.42 6.11
N PHE A 353 3.13 3.87 5.55
CA PHE A 353 3.37 2.42 5.51
C PHE A 353 3.63 1.88 6.92
N ALA A 354 3.32 0.61 7.16
CA ALA A 354 3.69 -0.04 8.42
C ALA A 354 5.21 -0.25 8.52
N VAL A 355 5.83 -0.75 7.45
CA VAL A 355 7.29 -0.93 7.38
C VAL A 355 7.82 -0.41 6.04
N VAL A 356 8.90 0.38 6.09
CA VAL A 356 9.65 0.80 4.91
C VAL A 356 11.09 0.33 5.03
N ILE A 357 11.58 -0.41 4.02
CA ILE A 357 12.97 -0.82 3.88
C ILE A 357 13.52 -0.13 2.64
N GLY A 358 14.35 0.90 2.82
CA GLY A 358 14.78 1.82 1.76
C GLY A 358 14.81 3.26 2.25
N GLU A 359 15.55 4.12 1.57
CA GLU A 359 15.59 5.56 1.87
C GLU A 359 14.26 6.25 1.58
N ASP A 360 13.57 5.80 0.53
CA ASP A 360 12.28 6.32 0.09
C ASP A 360 11.39 5.18 -0.45
N THR A 361 10.13 5.50 -0.71
CA THR A 361 9.13 4.56 -1.27
C THR A 361 8.97 4.68 -2.79
N GLN A 362 9.94 5.27 -3.49
CA GLN A 362 9.92 5.49 -4.94
C GLN A 362 10.95 4.61 -5.64
N THR A 363 12.21 4.72 -5.22
CA THR A 363 13.38 4.03 -5.79
C THR A 363 13.72 2.74 -5.04
N GLY A 364 13.48 2.72 -3.72
CA GLY A 364 13.94 1.64 -2.84
C GLY A 364 15.47 1.56 -2.71
N ALA A 365 16.18 2.65 -2.99
CA ALA A 365 17.61 2.76 -2.77
C ALA A 365 17.97 2.66 -1.27
N ASN A 366 19.23 2.32 -0.97
CA ASN A 366 19.76 2.29 0.41
C ASN A 366 18.92 1.45 1.39
N ALA A 367 18.34 0.34 0.92
CA ALA A 367 17.49 -0.52 1.76
C ALA A 367 18.27 -1.54 2.60
N GLY A 368 19.55 -1.78 2.31
CA GLY A 368 20.29 -2.89 2.92
C GLY A 368 19.91 -4.24 2.32
N THR A 369 20.32 -5.32 2.99
CA THR A 369 20.08 -6.68 2.50
C THR A 369 19.60 -7.63 3.59
N ASP A 370 18.92 -8.70 3.18
CA ASP A 370 18.55 -9.81 4.06
C ASP A 370 17.69 -9.37 5.27
N HIS A 371 16.91 -8.30 5.15
CA HIS A 371 15.91 -7.91 6.15
C HIS A 371 14.64 -8.75 6.03
N LEU A 372 13.93 -8.95 7.14
CA LEU A 372 12.70 -9.76 7.15
C LEU A 372 11.62 -9.13 8.02
N VAL A 373 10.44 -9.00 7.43
CA VAL A 373 9.18 -8.72 8.13
C VAL A 373 8.36 -10.00 8.11
N GLN A 374 8.21 -10.64 9.26
CA GLN A 374 7.59 -11.97 9.36
C GLN A 374 6.48 -12.03 10.41
N SER A 375 5.40 -12.74 10.08
CA SER A 375 4.32 -13.09 11.01
C SER A 375 3.71 -11.88 11.71
N CYS A 376 3.70 -10.73 11.04
CA CYS A 376 3.10 -9.52 11.56
C CYS A 376 1.62 -9.42 11.13
N THR A 377 0.81 -8.80 12.00
CA THR A 377 -0.55 -8.37 11.65
C THR A 377 -0.53 -6.87 11.39
N ILE A 378 -0.84 -6.46 10.17
CA ILE A 378 -0.74 -5.09 9.70
C ILE A 378 -2.12 -4.64 9.23
N TYR A 379 -2.66 -3.59 9.85
CA TYR A 379 -3.98 -3.09 9.46
C TYR A 379 -4.22 -1.63 9.81
N ASP A 380 -5.25 -1.03 9.23
CA ASP A 380 -5.59 0.38 9.44
C ASP A 380 -4.41 1.33 9.14
N THR A 381 -3.72 1.12 8.02
CA THR A 381 -2.66 2.03 7.56
C THR A 381 -3.18 3.02 6.53
N GLY A 382 -2.67 4.25 6.59
CA GLY A 382 -3.07 5.35 5.71
C GLY A 382 -2.57 5.17 4.28
N VAL A 383 -1.44 4.48 4.10
CA VAL A 383 -0.83 4.21 2.78
C VAL A 383 -0.79 2.71 2.50
N GLY A 384 0.25 1.98 2.90
CA GLY A 384 0.39 0.56 2.55
C GLY A 384 0.87 -0.29 3.72
N GLY A 385 1.17 -1.56 3.43
CA GLY A 385 1.73 -2.48 4.42
C GLY A 385 3.24 -2.35 4.50
N ILE A 386 3.94 -3.07 3.64
CA ILE A 386 5.39 -3.24 3.66
C ILE A 386 5.98 -2.77 2.33
N PHE A 387 6.95 -1.85 2.39
CA PHE A 387 7.76 -1.47 1.24
C PHE A 387 9.15 -2.11 1.32
N LEU A 388 9.52 -2.89 0.31
CA LEU A 388 10.78 -3.63 0.18
C LEU A 388 11.63 -3.05 -0.97
N GLY A 389 12.56 -2.16 -0.64
CA GLY A 389 13.66 -1.79 -1.52
C GLY A 389 14.83 -2.77 -1.45
N GLY A 390 15.95 -2.42 -2.09
CA GLY A 390 17.21 -3.14 -1.97
C GLY A 390 17.64 -3.90 -3.21
N GLY A 391 18.90 -4.33 -3.19
CA GLY A 391 19.62 -4.77 -4.39
C GLY A 391 20.11 -3.58 -5.23
N ASP A 392 20.88 -3.91 -6.26
CA ASP A 392 21.47 -2.93 -7.18
C ASP A 392 21.19 -3.36 -8.61
N ARG A 393 20.36 -2.57 -9.32
CA ARG A 393 19.99 -2.84 -10.71
C ARG A 393 21.18 -2.70 -11.67
N THR A 394 22.18 -1.87 -11.36
CA THR A 394 23.37 -1.70 -12.21
C THR A 394 24.14 -3.01 -12.31
N THR A 395 24.32 -3.69 -11.18
CA THR A 395 25.08 -4.94 -11.06
C THR A 395 24.20 -6.20 -11.02
N LEU A 396 22.87 -6.05 -11.01
CA LEU A 396 21.90 -7.12 -10.75
C LEU A 396 22.18 -7.89 -9.45
N THR A 397 22.73 -7.21 -8.44
CA THR A 397 22.99 -7.80 -7.13
C THR A 397 21.69 -7.83 -6.32
N PRO A 398 21.24 -8.97 -5.79
CA PRO A 398 19.97 -9.06 -5.08
C PRO A 398 20.04 -8.50 -3.65
N GLY A 399 18.96 -7.86 -3.22
CA GLY A 399 18.74 -7.36 -1.87
C GLY A 399 18.31 -8.44 -0.88
N ARG A 400 17.51 -9.43 -1.32
CA ARG A 400 17.00 -10.53 -0.48
C ARG A 400 16.20 -10.05 0.73
N ASN A 401 15.55 -8.88 0.64
CA ASN A 401 14.63 -8.42 1.67
C ASN A 401 13.28 -9.10 1.48
N GLU A 402 12.65 -9.51 2.58
CA GLU A 402 11.49 -10.41 2.54
C GLU A 402 10.32 -9.92 3.41
N ALA A 403 9.11 -10.01 2.84
CA ALA A 403 7.84 -9.97 3.56
C ALA A 403 7.25 -11.38 3.55
N LYS A 404 7.24 -12.04 4.71
CA LYS A 404 6.85 -13.45 4.85
C LYS A 404 5.75 -13.68 5.87
N ASN A 405 4.77 -14.53 5.57
CA ASN A 405 3.81 -15.01 6.59
C ASN A 405 2.99 -13.90 7.28
N ASN A 406 2.84 -12.73 6.66
CA ASN A 406 2.12 -11.60 7.27
C ASN A 406 0.63 -11.65 6.92
N GLU A 407 -0.19 -11.03 7.76
CA GLU A 407 -1.58 -10.71 7.45
C GLU A 407 -1.71 -9.19 7.32
N ILE A 408 -2.16 -8.73 6.15
CA ILE A 408 -2.17 -7.33 5.78
C ILE A 408 -3.55 -6.95 5.22
N PHE A 409 -4.28 -6.09 5.93
CA PHE A 409 -5.65 -5.73 5.56
C PHE A 409 -6.07 -4.32 5.98
N ASN A 410 -7.14 -3.78 5.40
CA ASN A 410 -7.61 -2.42 5.70
C ASN A 410 -6.50 -1.35 5.59
N TYR A 411 -5.61 -1.51 4.62
CA TYR A 411 -4.58 -0.52 4.28
C TYR A 411 -5.12 0.46 3.22
N SER A 412 -4.32 1.47 2.84
CA SER A 412 -4.69 2.46 1.81
C SER A 412 -5.88 3.33 2.22
N ARG A 413 -6.02 3.63 3.53
CA ARG A 413 -7.15 4.40 4.06
C ARG A 413 -7.14 5.88 3.66
N LEU A 414 -5.97 6.50 3.60
CA LEU A 414 -5.79 7.94 3.37
C LEU A 414 -5.34 8.26 1.93
N LYS A 415 -4.49 7.41 1.35
CA LYS A 415 -4.14 7.44 -0.07
C LYS A 415 -4.65 6.15 -0.69
N ARG A 416 -5.74 6.22 -1.46
CA ARG A 416 -6.54 5.05 -1.85
C ARG A 416 -5.92 4.24 -2.99
N THR A 417 -5.10 4.85 -3.84
CA THR A 417 -4.49 4.18 -5.00
C THR A 417 -2.97 4.08 -4.91
N TYR A 418 -2.41 3.10 -5.63
CA TYR A 418 -0.98 2.77 -5.70
C TYR A 418 -0.25 2.65 -4.34
N SER A 419 -0.96 2.18 -3.32
CA SER A 419 -0.43 1.93 -1.98
C SER A 419 -0.73 0.48 -1.59
N ALA A 420 0.27 -0.40 -1.80
CA ALA A 420 0.08 -1.85 -1.76
C ALA A 420 0.21 -2.42 -0.35
N ALA A 421 -0.28 -3.65 -0.15
CA ALA A 421 0.08 -4.46 1.00
C ALA A 421 1.58 -4.75 1.01
N VAL A 422 2.14 -5.13 -0.15
CA VAL A 422 3.60 -5.31 -0.33
C VAL A 422 4.06 -4.60 -1.60
N GLN A 423 5.07 -3.75 -1.48
CA GLN A 423 5.72 -3.10 -2.63
C GLN A 423 7.16 -3.59 -2.77
N LEU A 424 7.58 -3.96 -3.98
CA LEU A 424 8.94 -4.39 -4.26
C LEU A 424 9.63 -3.43 -5.24
N ARG A 425 10.87 -3.06 -4.91
CA ARG A 425 11.78 -2.26 -5.74
C ARG A 425 13.17 -2.88 -5.76
N GLY A 426 13.94 -2.59 -6.80
CA GLY A 426 15.36 -2.95 -6.89
C GLY A 426 15.57 -4.33 -7.49
N VAL A 427 16.25 -5.24 -6.77
CA VAL A 427 16.60 -6.57 -7.28
C VAL A 427 16.43 -7.65 -6.21
N GLY A 428 15.77 -8.77 -6.54
CA GLY A 428 15.86 -9.99 -5.74
C GLY A 428 15.16 -9.95 -4.37
N ASN A 429 14.13 -9.13 -4.21
CA ASN A 429 13.28 -9.11 -3.00
C ASN A 429 12.10 -10.09 -3.11
N ILE A 430 11.56 -10.50 -1.97
CA ILE A 430 10.65 -11.64 -1.85
C ILE A 430 9.36 -11.25 -1.11
N ALA A 431 8.21 -11.61 -1.66
CA ALA A 431 6.91 -11.56 -0.99
C ALA A 431 6.31 -12.97 -0.96
N ALA A 432 6.31 -13.62 0.19
CA ALA A 432 5.93 -15.02 0.29
C ALA A 432 4.95 -15.34 1.43
N HIS A 433 4.02 -16.26 1.20
CA HIS A 433 3.12 -16.76 2.26
C HIS A 433 2.28 -15.69 2.97
N ASN A 434 2.02 -14.54 2.35
CA ASN A 434 1.22 -13.49 2.97
C ASN A 434 -0.27 -13.70 2.71
N GLU A 435 -1.10 -13.36 3.71
CA GLU A 435 -2.54 -13.18 3.59
C GLU A 435 -2.83 -11.69 3.36
N ILE A 436 -3.39 -11.33 2.21
CA ILE A 436 -3.63 -9.94 1.81
C ILE A 436 -5.10 -9.76 1.46
N HIS A 437 -5.79 -8.87 2.18
CA HIS A 437 -7.21 -8.66 1.93
C HIS A 437 -7.75 -7.28 2.31
N ASP A 438 -8.98 -7.00 1.89
CA ASP A 438 -9.75 -5.80 2.25
C ASP A 438 -9.00 -4.48 1.96
N ALA A 439 -8.85 -4.17 0.68
CA ALA A 439 -8.20 -2.94 0.23
C ALA A 439 -8.87 -2.32 -1.00
N PRO A 440 -8.90 -0.97 -1.08
CA PRO A 440 -9.58 -0.27 -2.17
C PRO A 440 -8.95 -0.46 -3.55
N HIS A 441 -7.67 -0.85 -3.60
CA HIS A 441 -6.87 -0.94 -4.81
C HIS A 441 -5.96 -2.19 -4.76
N LEU A 442 -4.80 -2.17 -5.42
CA LEU A 442 -3.90 -3.33 -5.60
C LEU A 442 -3.38 -4.01 -4.32
N GLY A 443 -2.99 -5.29 -4.46
CA GLY A 443 -2.40 -6.13 -3.41
C GLY A 443 -0.88 -6.02 -3.33
N ILE A 444 -0.19 -6.46 -4.38
CA ILE A 444 1.28 -6.43 -4.51
C ILE A 444 1.67 -5.58 -5.72
N TYR A 445 2.59 -4.63 -5.53
CA TYR A 445 3.12 -3.78 -6.61
C TYR A 445 4.63 -3.89 -6.71
N PHE A 446 5.15 -4.22 -7.89
CA PHE A 446 6.59 -4.43 -8.06
C PHE A 446 7.17 -3.77 -9.31
N HIS A 447 8.42 -3.36 -9.17
CA HIS A 447 9.29 -2.84 -10.23
C HIS A 447 10.72 -3.25 -9.92
N GLY A 448 11.53 -3.47 -10.95
CA GLY A 448 12.89 -3.99 -10.79
C GLY A 448 13.03 -5.42 -11.31
N ASN A 449 14.02 -6.13 -10.79
CA ASN A 449 14.51 -7.38 -11.38
C ASN A 449 14.47 -8.54 -10.39
N GLU A 450 14.19 -9.74 -10.88
CA GLU A 450 14.41 -10.99 -10.13
C GLU A 450 13.65 -11.08 -8.79
N HIS A 451 12.55 -10.36 -8.66
CA HIS A 451 11.65 -10.49 -7.51
C HIS A 451 10.95 -11.84 -7.53
N LEU A 452 10.67 -12.37 -6.34
CA LEU A 452 9.90 -13.61 -6.16
C LEU A 452 8.63 -13.31 -5.36
N ILE A 453 7.49 -13.62 -5.96
CA ILE A 453 6.16 -13.44 -5.38
C ILE A 453 5.48 -14.81 -5.36
N GLU A 454 5.42 -15.47 -4.21
CA GLU A 454 4.94 -16.85 -4.14
C GLU A 454 4.12 -17.24 -2.91
N PHE A 455 3.23 -18.21 -3.08
CA PHE A 455 2.43 -18.76 -1.97
C PHE A 455 1.58 -17.72 -1.23
N ASN A 456 1.28 -16.56 -1.83
CA ASN A 456 0.40 -15.57 -1.21
C ASN A 456 -1.06 -15.93 -1.46
N ASN A 457 -1.91 -15.60 -0.48
CA ASN A 457 -3.36 -15.67 -0.57
C ASN A 457 -3.92 -14.24 -0.63
N ILE A 458 -4.56 -13.86 -1.74
CA ILE A 458 -4.97 -12.47 -2.01
C ILE A 458 -6.44 -12.41 -2.40
N TYR A 459 -7.24 -11.66 -1.63
CA TYR A 459 -8.69 -11.55 -1.90
C TYR A 459 -9.32 -10.28 -1.38
N ARG A 460 -10.46 -9.86 -1.96
CA ARG A 460 -11.12 -8.59 -1.60
C ARG A 460 -10.15 -7.39 -1.60
N VAL A 461 -9.24 -7.38 -2.56
CA VAL A 461 -8.52 -6.18 -2.98
C VAL A 461 -9.20 -5.62 -4.22
N LEU A 462 -8.89 -4.37 -4.60
CA LEU A 462 -9.62 -3.66 -5.65
C LEU A 462 -11.12 -3.54 -5.30
N THR A 463 -11.46 -3.23 -4.04
CA THR A 463 -12.85 -3.14 -3.60
C THR A 463 -13.54 -1.83 -4.00
N GLU A 464 -12.76 -0.83 -4.43
CA GLU A 464 -13.28 0.48 -4.77
C GLU A 464 -12.89 0.95 -6.17
N THR A 465 -11.72 0.54 -6.64
CA THR A 465 -11.11 1.03 -7.87
C THR A 465 -10.69 -0.11 -8.78
N GLY A 466 -10.39 0.21 -10.04
CA GLY A 466 -10.01 -0.73 -11.09
C GLY A 466 -8.81 -0.25 -11.88
N ASP A 467 -8.62 -0.78 -13.08
CA ASP A 467 -7.41 -0.59 -13.92
C ASP A 467 -6.11 -0.87 -13.11
N ALA A 468 -6.16 -1.94 -12.33
CA ALA A 468 -5.07 -2.37 -11.47
C ALA A 468 -5.19 -3.88 -11.17
N GLY A 469 -4.10 -4.45 -10.66
CA GLY A 469 -4.00 -5.88 -10.38
C GLY A 469 -3.91 -6.19 -8.90
N ALA A 470 -4.45 -7.33 -8.47
CA ALA A 470 -4.10 -7.91 -7.17
C ALA A 470 -2.57 -8.10 -7.07
N ILE A 471 -1.93 -8.45 -8.19
CA ILE A 471 -0.48 -8.37 -8.41
C ILE A 471 -0.23 -7.52 -9.66
N TYR A 472 0.54 -6.43 -9.54
CA TYR A 472 0.67 -5.41 -10.59
C TYR A 472 2.15 -5.04 -10.85
N GLN A 473 2.52 -4.92 -12.12
CA GLN A 473 3.78 -4.35 -12.64
C GLN A 473 3.48 -3.59 -13.93
N GLY A 474 4.20 -2.50 -14.24
CA GLY A 474 3.97 -1.77 -15.49
C GLY A 474 5.18 -1.04 -16.09
N ARG A 475 5.12 -0.70 -17.38
CA ARG A 475 5.87 0.42 -18.00
C ARG A 475 7.41 0.38 -17.89
N ASP A 476 8.03 -0.78 -17.93
CA ASP A 476 9.49 -0.90 -17.99
C ASP A 476 9.94 -2.21 -18.68
N TRP A 477 10.68 -2.10 -19.79
CA TRP A 477 11.24 -3.28 -20.46
C TRP A 477 12.39 -3.91 -19.68
N SER A 478 13.08 -3.14 -18.85
CA SER A 478 14.24 -3.61 -18.11
C SER A 478 13.90 -4.36 -16.82
N ASP A 479 12.62 -4.39 -16.42
CA ASP A 479 12.11 -5.12 -15.25
C ASP A 479 11.99 -6.63 -15.51
N GLN A 480 13.13 -7.27 -15.77
CA GLN A 480 13.26 -8.66 -16.21
C GLN A 480 13.45 -9.66 -15.05
N GLY A 481 13.02 -10.90 -15.26
CA GLY A 481 13.34 -12.04 -14.40
C GLY A 481 12.46 -12.17 -13.16
N ASN A 482 11.42 -11.34 -13.03
CA ASN A 482 10.46 -11.43 -11.92
C ASN A 482 9.59 -12.69 -12.06
N VAL A 483 9.30 -13.35 -10.93
CA VAL A 483 8.52 -14.59 -10.87
C VAL A 483 7.33 -14.44 -9.94
N VAL A 484 6.14 -14.68 -10.48
CA VAL A 484 4.86 -14.75 -9.76
C VAL A 484 4.36 -16.19 -9.83
N ARG A 485 4.45 -16.95 -8.74
CA ARG A 485 4.09 -18.37 -8.77
C ARG A 485 3.32 -18.86 -7.55
N PHE A 486 2.47 -19.86 -7.74
CA PHE A 486 1.79 -20.54 -6.64
C PHE A 486 1.02 -19.59 -5.71
N ASN A 487 0.45 -18.51 -6.24
CA ASN A 487 -0.44 -17.63 -5.48
C ASN A 487 -1.89 -18.06 -5.69
N TYR A 488 -2.73 -17.88 -4.66
CA TYR A 488 -4.17 -18.02 -4.78
C TYR A 488 -4.79 -16.62 -4.75
N ILE A 489 -5.42 -16.24 -5.86
CA ILE A 489 -6.01 -14.91 -6.06
C ILE A 489 -7.50 -15.11 -6.25
N HIS A 490 -8.32 -14.57 -5.35
CA HIS A 490 -9.75 -14.86 -5.38
C HIS A 490 -10.64 -13.71 -4.94
N HIS A 491 -11.89 -13.71 -5.39
CA HIS A 491 -12.90 -12.69 -5.01
C HIS A 491 -12.41 -11.27 -5.29
N ILE A 492 -11.93 -11.06 -6.52
CA ILE A 492 -11.44 -9.77 -7.02
C ILE A 492 -12.49 -9.25 -7.99
N ASN A 493 -13.44 -8.49 -7.46
CA ASN A 493 -14.56 -7.92 -8.19
C ASN A 493 -15.14 -6.74 -7.39
N ASN A 494 -15.65 -5.74 -8.08
CA ASN A 494 -16.46 -4.67 -7.51
C ASN A 494 -17.43 -4.10 -8.56
N ASP A 495 -18.51 -3.45 -8.12
CA ASP A 495 -19.52 -2.83 -9.00
C ASP A 495 -19.22 -1.34 -9.30
N GLU A 496 -18.15 -0.80 -8.73
CA GLU A 496 -17.81 0.63 -8.71
C GLU A 496 -16.91 1.06 -9.88
N SER A 497 -16.12 0.13 -10.42
CA SER A 497 -15.14 0.37 -11.47
C SER A 497 -15.06 -0.81 -12.45
N GLU A 498 -14.30 -0.64 -13.53
CA GLU A 498 -14.00 -1.72 -14.49
C GLU A 498 -12.55 -2.20 -14.31
N ASP A 499 -12.26 -3.41 -14.79
CA ASP A 499 -10.90 -3.97 -14.86
C ASP A 499 -10.23 -4.20 -13.50
N GLN A 500 -10.88 -5.03 -12.66
CA GLN A 500 -10.21 -5.59 -11.48
C GLN A 500 -9.41 -6.85 -11.89
N VAL A 501 -8.10 -6.69 -12.01
CA VAL A 501 -7.23 -7.73 -12.58
C VAL A 501 -6.63 -8.61 -11.48
N GLY A 502 -6.44 -9.90 -11.75
CA GLY A 502 -5.67 -10.80 -10.89
C GLY A 502 -4.17 -10.49 -10.98
N VAL A 503 -3.55 -10.82 -12.10
CA VAL A 503 -2.16 -10.40 -12.42
C VAL A 503 -2.17 -9.48 -13.63
N TYR A 504 -1.77 -8.23 -13.41
CA TYR A 504 -1.71 -7.20 -14.44
C TYR A 504 -0.25 -6.86 -14.77
N LEU A 505 0.17 -7.26 -15.97
CA LEU A 505 1.43 -6.86 -16.59
C LEU A 505 1.14 -5.70 -17.53
N ASP A 506 1.05 -4.52 -16.95
CA ASP A 506 0.54 -3.32 -17.58
C ASP A 506 1.59 -2.62 -18.46
N ASP A 507 1.10 -1.84 -19.43
CA ASP A 507 1.88 -0.91 -20.25
C ASP A 507 3.28 -1.38 -20.62
N MET A 508 3.35 -2.42 -21.45
CA MET A 508 4.58 -2.97 -22.01
C MET A 508 5.51 -3.61 -20.97
N ALA A 509 5.04 -3.91 -19.75
CA ALA A 509 5.74 -4.77 -18.79
C ALA A 509 6.18 -6.07 -19.46
N SER A 510 7.43 -6.45 -19.25
CA SER A 510 8.10 -7.47 -20.05
C SER A 510 9.04 -8.34 -19.21
N GLY A 511 9.23 -9.60 -19.62
CA GLY A 511 10.19 -10.51 -18.99
C GLY A 511 9.72 -11.14 -17.67
N ALA A 512 8.43 -11.07 -17.34
CA ALA A 512 7.86 -11.69 -16.15
C ALA A 512 7.49 -13.17 -16.41
N THR A 513 7.68 -14.02 -15.40
CA THR A 513 7.18 -15.40 -15.38
C THR A 513 6.02 -15.51 -14.40
N VAL A 514 4.89 -16.03 -14.87
CA VAL A 514 3.66 -16.22 -14.14
C VAL A 514 3.27 -17.69 -14.24
N PHE A 515 3.47 -18.43 -13.15
CA PHE A 515 3.45 -19.89 -13.18
C PHE A 515 2.64 -20.51 -12.04
N GLY A 516 1.74 -21.44 -12.34
CA GLY A 516 1.13 -22.26 -11.28
C GLY A 516 0.25 -21.49 -10.30
N ASN A 517 -0.31 -20.34 -10.68
CA ASN A 517 -1.22 -19.58 -9.82
C ASN A 517 -2.67 -20.08 -10.01
N VAL A 518 -3.49 -19.92 -8.97
CA VAL A 518 -4.92 -20.26 -8.98
C VAL A 518 -5.74 -18.97 -8.89
N PHE A 519 -6.69 -18.81 -9.82
CA PHE A 519 -7.64 -17.71 -9.86
C PHE A 519 -9.04 -18.24 -9.65
N HIS A 520 -9.77 -17.64 -8.71
CA HIS A 520 -11.14 -18.04 -8.42
C HIS A 520 -12.04 -16.83 -8.19
N ASN A 521 -13.10 -16.67 -8.99
CA ASN A 521 -14.00 -15.52 -8.87
C ASN A 521 -13.26 -14.17 -8.99
N VAL A 522 -12.44 -14.05 -10.04
CA VAL A 522 -11.66 -12.85 -10.39
C VAL A 522 -12.24 -12.28 -11.67
N ASP A 523 -12.64 -11.01 -11.67
CA ASP A 523 -13.23 -10.34 -12.83
C ASP A 523 -12.32 -10.49 -14.07
N PHE A 524 -11.05 -10.12 -13.93
CA PHE A 524 -10.07 -10.24 -15.02
C PHE A 524 -8.81 -10.99 -14.57
N PRO A 525 -8.71 -12.33 -14.72
CA PRO A 525 -7.60 -13.10 -14.18
C PRO A 525 -6.22 -12.62 -14.63
N PHE A 526 -6.07 -12.36 -15.93
CA PHE A 526 -4.78 -12.00 -16.52
C PHE A 526 -4.89 -10.95 -17.62
N LEU A 527 -4.01 -9.95 -17.54
CA LEU A 527 -3.88 -8.91 -18.56
C LEU A 527 -2.40 -8.63 -18.84
N ILE A 528 -1.97 -8.87 -20.09
CA ILE A 528 -0.71 -8.35 -20.64
C ILE A 528 -1.03 -7.16 -21.56
N GLY A 529 -0.67 -5.97 -21.13
CA GLY A 529 -0.90 -4.74 -21.89
C GLY A 529 0.26 -4.42 -22.82
N GLY A 530 0.31 -4.95 -24.05
CA GLY A 530 1.35 -4.61 -25.03
C GLY A 530 2.77 -5.08 -24.71
N GLY A 531 2.96 -5.82 -23.62
CA GLY A 531 4.25 -6.36 -23.16
C GLY A 531 4.86 -7.42 -24.06
N ARG A 532 6.11 -7.81 -23.78
CA ARG A 532 6.87 -8.83 -24.54
C ARG A 532 7.69 -9.73 -23.64
N ASN A 533 8.04 -10.92 -24.14
CA ASN A 533 8.84 -11.92 -23.40
C ASN A 533 8.22 -12.32 -22.04
N ASN A 534 6.92 -12.16 -21.85
CA ASN A 534 6.25 -12.65 -20.64
C ASN A 534 5.86 -14.13 -20.81
N SER A 535 5.85 -14.89 -19.72
CA SER A 535 5.46 -16.31 -19.73
C SER A 535 4.31 -16.52 -18.75
N ILE A 536 3.10 -16.76 -19.25
CA ILE A 536 1.91 -17.12 -18.48
C ILE A 536 1.64 -18.60 -18.71
N THR A 537 2.05 -19.44 -17.77
CA THR A 537 1.98 -20.89 -17.95
C THR A 537 1.50 -21.65 -16.72
N ASN A 538 0.85 -22.80 -16.96
CA ASN A 538 0.46 -23.71 -15.88
C ASN A 538 -0.49 -23.10 -14.83
N ASN A 539 -1.29 -22.09 -15.18
CA ASN A 539 -2.23 -21.48 -14.25
C ASN A 539 -3.61 -22.14 -14.32
N LEU A 540 -4.33 -22.13 -13.20
CA LEU A 540 -5.70 -22.64 -13.08
C LEU A 540 -6.65 -21.46 -12.87
N ILE A 541 -7.63 -21.30 -13.77
CA ILE A 541 -8.60 -20.21 -13.76
C ILE A 541 -10.00 -20.79 -13.62
N VAL A 542 -10.69 -20.45 -12.53
CA VAL A 542 -11.97 -21.06 -12.12
C VAL A 542 -13.01 -19.98 -11.85
N ASP A 543 -14.22 -20.12 -12.41
CA ASP A 543 -15.36 -19.22 -12.17
C ASP A 543 -15.06 -17.73 -12.39
N CYS A 544 -14.32 -17.42 -13.44
CA CYS A 544 -13.98 -16.05 -13.79
C CYS A 544 -14.82 -15.57 -14.99
N PRO A 545 -15.45 -14.39 -14.95
CA PRO A 545 -16.24 -13.90 -16.08
C PRO A 545 -15.37 -13.60 -17.31
N ARG A 546 -14.06 -13.37 -17.12
CA ARG A 546 -13.05 -13.28 -18.16
C ARG A 546 -11.91 -14.28 -17.92
N SER A 547 -10.94 -14.33 -18.83
CA SER A 547 -9.80 -15.25 -18.77
C SER A 547 -8.47 -14.52 -19.02
N VAL A 548 -7.77 -14.85 -20.11
CA VAL A 548 -6.46 -14.30 -20.46
C VAL A 548 -6.60 -13.26 -21.55
N HIS A 549 -5.97 -12.11 -21.34
CA HIS A 549 -5.87 -11.04 -22.31
C HIS A 549 -4.42 -10.66 -22.63
N LEU A 550 -4.16 -10.48 -23.92
CA LEU A 550 -2.93 -9.95 -24.47
C LEU A 550 -3.30 -8.96 -25.57
N ASP A 551 -3.01 -7.67 -25.36
CA ASP A 551 -3.20 -6.62 -26.37
C ASP A 551 -1.88 -6.11 -26.97
N ASP A 552 -2.01 -5.22 -27.95
CA ASP A 552 -0.95 -4.55 -28.66
C ASP A 552 -1.05 -3.02 -28.57
N ARG A 553 -1.43 -2.50 -27.40
CA ARG A 553 -1.66 -1.06 -27.12
C ARG A 553 -0.51 -0.12 -27.51
N ALA A 554 0.70 -0.65 -27.66
CA ALA A 554 1.93 0.07 -27.99
C ALA A 554 2.31 0.07 -29.49
N MET A 555 1.53 -0.60 -30.33
CA MET A 555 1.74 -0.58 -31.79
C MET A 555 1.69 0.85 -32.35
N PRO A 556 2.42 1.16 -33.43
CA PRO A 556 2.35 2.47 -34.06
C PRO A 556 0.91 2.91 -34.37
N GLY A 557 0.52 4.10 -33.88
CA GLY A 557 -0.83 4.65 -34.03
C GLY A 557 -1.83 4.24 -32.93
N CYS A 558 -1.47 3.29 -32.06
CA CYS A 558 -2.25 2.97 -30.86
C CYS A 558 -1.96 3.97 -29.73
N TRP A 559 -2.83 3.99 -28.72
CA TRP A 559 -2.83 5.04 -27.71
C TRP A 559 -1.53 5.05 -26.88
N ALA A 560 -0.89 3.91 -26.62
CA ALA A 560 0.33 3.84 -25.80
C ALA A 560 1.63 3.96 -26.64
N ALA A 561 1.53 4.14 -27.96
CA ALA A 561 2.69 4.16 -28.86
C ALA A 561 3.71 5.25 -28.51
N TYR A 562 3.26 6.39 -27.97
CA TYR A 562 4.13 7.51 -27.59
C TYR A 562 5.06 7.19 -26.40
N HIS A 563 4.84 6.08 -25.68
CA HIS A 563 5.74 5.64 -24.62
C HIS A 563 6.96 4.89 -25.13
N VAL A 564 6.98 4.46 -26.40
CA VAL A 564 7.93 3.49 -26.95
C VAL A 564 9.23 4.17 -27.38
N GLU A 565 9.25 4.80 -28.56
CA GLU A 565 10.42 5.50 -29.12
C GLU A 565 10.49 6.93 -28.58
N ASP A 566 11.67 7.36 -28.13
CA ASP A 566 11.91 8.64 -27.44
C ASP A 566 11.03 8.88 -26.19
N GLY A 567 10.32 7.85 -25.74
CA GLY A 567 9.37 7.87 -24.63
C GLY A 567 9.88 7.19 -23.37
N THR A 568 8.97 7.01 -22.41
CA THR A 568 9.28 6.45 -21.08
C THR A 568 9.96 5.08 -21.12
N MET A 569 9.57 4.20 -22.06
CA MET A 569 10.13 2.84 -22.15
C MET A 569 11.61 2.87 -22.55
N GLN A 570 11.97 3.66 -23.56
CA GLN A 570 13.36 3.83 -23.97
C GLN A 570 14.18 4.53 -22.88
N GLN A 571 13.66 5.58 -22.24
CA GLN A 571 14.34 6.27 -21.15
C GLN A 571 14.69 5.32 -19.98
N ARG A 572 13.75 4.44 -19.59
CA ARG A 572 13.98 3.46 -18.51
C ARG A 572 14.97 2.38 -18.92
N LEU A 573 14.92 1.90 -20.17
CA LEU A 573 15.92 0.98 -20.71
C LEU A 573 17.33 1.60 -20.68
N GLU A 574 17.46 2.87 -21.05
CA GLU A 574 18.74 3.60 -21.08
C GLU A 574 19.24 3.97 -19.68
N ALA A 575 18.38 3.95 -18.66
CA ALA A 575 18.75 4.20 -17.26
C ALA A 575 19.49 3.01 -16.60
N VAL A 576 19.57 1.86 -17.28
CA VAL A 576 20.33 0.68 -16.82
C VAL A 576 21.42 0.30 -17.84
N PRO A 577 22.52 -0.34 -17.42
CA PRO A 577 23.63 -0.68 -18.32
C PRO A 577 23.33 -1.94 -19.15
N TYR A 578 22.20 -1.97 -19.87
CA TYR A 578 21.67 -3.16 -20.53
C TYR A 578 22.58 -3.77 -21.62
N ARG A 579 23.59 -3.02 -22.07
CA ARG A 579 24.60 -3.45 -23.07
C ARG A 579 25.90 -3.99 -22.45
N GLU A 580 26.06 -3.88 -21.14
CA GLU A 580 27.26 -4.26 -20.39
C GLU A 580 27.01 -5.54 -19.58
N GLU A 581 28.07 -6.18 -19.08
CA GLU A 581 27.89 -7.28 -18.12
C GLU A 581 27.45 -6.73 -16.76
N PRO A 582 26.55 -7.41 -16.03
CA PRO A 582 25.99 -8.73 -16.35
C PRO A 582 24.72 -8.71 -17.23
N TRP A 583 24.15 -7.53 -17.51
CA TRP A 583 22.89 -7.40 -18.24
C TRP A 583 22.91 -8.03 -19.63
N ARG A 584 23.97 -7.80 -20.41
CA ARG A 584 24.12 -8.30 -21.77
C ARG A 584 23.98 -9.82 -21.85
N SER A 585 24.59 -10.54 -20.90
CA SER A 585 24.53 -12.00 -20.85
C SER A 585 23.23 -12.50 -20.23
N LYS A 586 22.70 -11.79 -19.23
CA LYS A 586 21.51 -12.23 -18.48
C LYS A 586 20.20 -11.94 -19.21
N TYR A 587 20.11 -10.81 -19.90
CA TYR A 587 18.93 -10.35 -20.64
C TYR A 587 19.30 -9.97 -22.09
N PRO A 588 19.77 -10.93 -22.91
CA PRO A 588 20.24 -10.66 -24.28
C PRO A 588 19.14 -10.13 -25.21
N ASN A 589 17.88 -10.39 -24.90
CA ASN A 589 16.71 -9.86 -25.62
C ASN A 589 16.64 -8.32 -25.61
N LEU A 590 17.23 -7.65 -24.62
CA LEU A 590 17.22 -6.19 -24.52
C LEU A 590 18.18 -5.52 -25.51
N LEU A 591 19.22 -6.23 -25.98
CA LEU A 591 20.27 -5.65 -26.84
C LEU A 591 19.73 -5.15 -28.18
N THR A 592 18.70 -5.83 -28.70
CA THR A 592 18.12 -5.56 -30.02
C THR A 592 16.69 -5.02 -29.95
N ILE A 593 16.18 -4.72 -28.75
CA ILE A 593 14.76 -4.40 -28.53
C ILE A 593 14.28 -3.20 -29.35
N LEU A 594 15.14 -2.17 -29.50
CA LEU A 594 14.84 -0.97 -30.29
C LEU A 594 14.85 -1.22 -31.80
N GLN A 595 15.52 -2.27 -32.27
CA GLN A 595 15.54 -2.66 -33.69
C GLN A 595 14.47 -3.70 -34.01
N ASP A 596 13.83 -4.27 -32.99
CA ASP A 596 12.85 -5.34 -33.11
C ASP A 596 11.42 -4.84 -32.84
N GLU A 597 11.04 -3.80 -33.58
CA GLU A 597 9.69 -3.21 -33.60
C GLU A 597 9.14 -3.02 -32.18
N PRO A 598 9.73 -2.10 -31.38
CA PRO A 598 9.64 -2.11 -29.92
C PRO A 598 8.21 -2.05 -29.33
N GLY A 599 7.24 -1.53 -30.09
CA GLY A 599 5.83 -1.50 -29.69
C GLY A 599 5.03 -2.80 -29.90
N LYS A 600 5.57 -3.82 -30.57
CA LYS A 600 4.87 -5.09 -30.80
C LYS A 600 4.92 -6.03 -29.58
N PRO A 601 3.85 -6.77 -29.25
CA PRO A 601 3.87 -7.70 -28.10
C PRO A 601 4.51 -9.06 -28.44
N LYS A 602 5.79 -9.05 -28.83
CA LYS A 602 6.50 -10.26 -29.31
C LYS A 602 6.91 -11.22 -28.19
N TYR A 603 7.07 -12.49 -28.54
CA TYR A 603 7.70 -13.53 -27.72
C TYR A 603 7.01 -13.79 -26.37
N ASN A 604 5.75 -13.39 -26.21
CA ASN A 604 4.96 -13.82 -25.07
C ASN A 604 4.60 -15.30 -25.21
N THR A 605 4.64 -16.03 -24.12
CA THR A 605 4.17 -17.42 -24.03
C THR A 605 2.91 -17.44 -23.18
N VAL A 606 1.81 -17.92 -23.74
CA VAL A 606 0.58 -18.25 -23.02
C VAL A 606 0.30 -19.71 -23.27
N ALA A 607 0.65 -20.58 -22.33
CA ALA A 607 0.57 -22.01 -22.56
C ALA A 607 0.25 -22.86 -21.33
N ARG A 608 -0.41 -24.00 -21.52
CA ARG A 608 -0.71 -24.96 -20.45
C ARG A 608 -1.58 -24.38 -19.34
N ASN A 609 -2.42 -23.38 -19.65
CA ASN A 609 -3.38 -22.85 -18.69
C ASN A 609 -4.70 -23.62 -18.77
N ILE A 610 -5.33 -23.82 -17.62
CA ILE A 610 -6.61 -24.50 -17.48
C ILE A 610 -7.68 -23.45 -17.20
N LEU A 611 -8.68 -23.38 -18.08
CA LEU A 611 -9.81 -22.46 -17.97
C LEU A 611 -11.05 -23.30 -17.67
N TYR A 612 -11.67 -23.07 -16.53
CA TYR A 612 -12.83 -23.83 -16.07
C TYR A 612 -13.95 -22.88 -15.66
N ARG A 613 -15.11 -23.03 -16.30
CA ARG A 613 -16.28 -22.14 -16.12
C ARG A 613 -15.94 -20.66 -16.29
N THR A 614 -15.17 -20.35 -17.34
CA THR A 614 -14.78 -18.98 -17.69
C THR A 614 -15.67 -18.38 -18.75
N GLY A 615 -16.00 -17.08 -18.62
CA GLY A 615 -16.74 -16.34 -19.63
C GLY A 615 -15.87 -15.87 -20.81
N PRO A 616 -16.49 -15.39 -21.91
CA PRO A 616 -15.76 -14.88 -23.07
C PRO A 616 -15.06 -13.56 -22.74
N THR A 617 -13.76 -13.48 -23.02
CA THR A 617 -12.98 -12.24 -22.92
C THR A 617 -13.00 -11.53 -24.26
N SER A 618 -13.33 -10.25 -24.27
CA SER A 618 -13.25 -9.39 -25.46
C SER A 618 -12.70 -8.02 -25.10
N TYR A 619 -11.96 -7.41 -26.02
CA TYR A 619 -11.41 -6.07 -25.87
C TYR A 619 -11.46 -5.33 -27.22
N MET A 620 -11.91 -4.07 -27.21
CA MET A 620 -11.99 -3.17 -28.37
C MET A 620 -12.47 -3.82 -29.69
N ASN A 621 -13.62 -4.49 -29.69
CA ASN A 621 -14.24 -5.09 -30.89
C ASN A 621 -13.38 -6.14 -31.62
N HIS A 622 -12.30 -6.65 -31.03
CA HIS A 622 -11.61 -7.82 -31.59
C HIS A 622 -12.44 -9.08 -31.30
N PRO A 623 -12.76 -9.89 -32.32
CA PRO A 623 -13.55 -11.09 -32.12
C PRO A 623 -12.83 -12.06 -31.17
N SER A 624 -13.58 -12.68 -30.25
CA SER A 624 -13.11 -13.81 -29.45
C SER A 624 -12.63 -14.91 -30.39
N TYR A 625 -11.34 -15.22 -30.34
CA TYR A 625 -10.78 -16.33 -31.11
C TYR A 625 -11.00 -17.62 -30.31
N ASP A 626 -12.07 -18.32 -30.64
CA ASP A 626 -12.47 -19.71 -30.33
C ASP A 626 -12.44 -20.24 -28.87
N ASP A 627 -11.73 -19.64 -27.92
CA ASP A 627 -11.47 -20.27 -26.61
C ASP A 627 -11.51 -19.27 -25.44
N THR A 628 -12.59 -18.51 -25.26
CA THR A 628 -12.80 -17.59 -24.10
C THR A 628 -11.72 -16.52 -23.81
N MET A 629 -10.56 -16.52 -24.49
CA MET A 629 -9.41 -15.64 -24.32
C MET A 629 -9.40 -14.51 -25.36
N ALA A 630 -8.83 -13.35 -24.99
CA ALA A 630 -8.64 -12.20 -25.86
C ALA A 630 -7.16 -12.02 -26.21
N ILE A 631 -6.69 -12.69 -27.27
CA ILE A 631 -5.32 -12.58 -27.75
C ILE A 631 -5.33 -11.92 -29.13
N VAL A 632 -4.71 -10.74 -29.24
CA VAL A 632 -4.60 -9.99 -30.51
C VAL A 632 -3.82 -10.76 -31.58
N PRO A 633 -4.09 -10.55 -32.89
CA PRO A 633 -3.39 -11.25 -33.97
C PRO A 633 -1.87 -11.15 -33.90
N SER A 634 -1.34 -9.98 -33.57
CA SER A 634 0.10 -9.74 -33.42
C SER A 634 0.71 -10.59 -32.29
N GLY A 635 -0.01 -10.76 -31.17
CA GLY A 635 0.38 -11.65 -30.08
C GLY A 635 0.37 -13.13 -30.48
N ARG A 636 -0.56 -13.55 -31.37
CA ARG A 636 -0.59 -14.92 -31.93
C ARG A 636 0.50 -15.17 -32.96
N GLU A 637 0.84 -14.16 -33.77
CA GLU A 637 1.85 -14.26 -34.82
C GLU A 637 3.27 -14.39 -34.23
N TYR A 638 3.57 -13.63 -33.18
CA TYR A 638 4.92 -13.54 -32.63
C TYR A 638 5.10 -14.20 -31.25
N GLY A 639 4.03 -14.71 -30.67
CA GLY A 639 4.03 -15.41 -29.38
C GLY A 639 3.79 -16.91 -29.53
N THR A 640 3.89 -17.62 -28.42
CA THR A 640 3.56 -19.05 -28.30
C THR A 640 2.25 -19.17 -27.55
N ILE A 641 1.15 -19.42 -28.28
CA ILE A 641 -0.20 -19.56 -27.73
C ILE A 641 -0.68 -20.99 -27.98
N GLU A 642 -0.45 -21.89 -27.02
CA GLU A 642 -0.66 -23.32 -27.23
C GLU A 642 -1.11 -24.02 -25.95
N MET A 643 -1.78 -25.17 -26.09
CA MET A 643 -2.10 -26.03 -24.95
C MET A 643 -2.86 -25.31 -23.82
N ASN A 644 -3.67 -24.29 -24.13
CA ASN A 644 -4.61 -23.70 -23.19
C ASN A 644 -5.95 -24.40 -23.39
N PHE A 645 -6.54 -24.92 -22.32
CA PHE A 645 -7.70 -25.80 -22.42
C PHE A 645 -8.87 -25.25 -21.64
N VAL A 646 -9.98 -25.07 -22.35
CA VAL A 646 -11.29 -24.80 -21.75
C VAL A 646 -11.92 -26.15 -21.38
N PHE A 647 -12.18 -26.34 -20.09
CA PHE A 647 -12.88 -27.51 -19.58
C PHE A 647 -14.35 -27.18 -19.30
N HIS A 648 -15.23 -28.09 -19.69
CA HIS A 648 -16.67 -28.02 -19.42
C HIS A 648 -17.15 -29.13 -18.47
N ASP A 649 -16.35 -30.20 -18.35
CA ASP A 649 -16.60 -31.30 -17.42
C ASP A 649 -15.91 -31.02 -16.08
N ASP A 650 -16.37 -31.68 -15.03
CA ASP A 650 -15.78 -31.63 -13.69
C ASP A 650 -14.27 -31.93 -13.71
N LEU A 651 -13.48 -31.08 -13.06
CA LEU A 651 -12.02 -31.22 -12.93
C LEU A 651 -11.59 -32.16 -11.82
N SER A 652 -12.52 -32.62 -10.97
CA SER A 652 -12.25 -33.49 -9.82
C SER A 652 -11.28 -32.84 -8.82
N PHE A 653 -11.71 -31.69 -8.29
CA PHE A 653 -11.04 -31.01 -7.17
C PHE A 653 -11.13 -31.83 -5.87
N VAL A 654 -10.19 -31.62 -4.95
CA VAL A 654 -10.18 -32.26 -3.63
C VAL A 654 -11.37 -31.80 -2.79
N ASP A 655 -11.60 -30.48 -2.67
CA ASP A 655 -12.76 -29.92 -1.96
C ASP A 655 -13.11 -28.51 -2.45
N GLU A 656 -13.72 -28.45 -3.63
CA GLU A 656 -14.17 -27.20 -4.25
C GLU A 656 -15.12 -26.38 -3.36
N THR A 657 -15.97 -27.05 -2.57
CA THR A 657 -16.99 -26.37 -1.75
C THR A 657 -16.34 -25.53 -0.65
N ASN A 658 -15.21 -26.00 -0.11
CA ASN A 658 -14.44 -25.27 0.91
C ASN A 658 -13.27 -24.47 0.32
N GLY A 659 -13.18 -24.36 -1.01
CA GLY A 659 -12.14 -23.57 -1.70
C GLY A 659 -10.79 -24.27 -1.86
N ASP A 660 -10.72 -25.59 -1.70
CA ASP A 660 -9.54 -26.39 -2.03
C ASP A 660 -9.57 -26.81 -3.51
N PHE A 661 -8.84 -26.05 -4.33
CA PHE A 661 -8.73 -26.27 -5.78
C PHE A 661 -7.57 -27.21 -6.16
N SER A 662 -7.03 -27.97 -5.21
CA SER A 662 -6.11 -29.07 -5.51
C SER A 662 -6.79 -30.06 -6.46
N LEU A 663 -6.10 -30.45 -7.53
CA LEU A 663 -6.58 -31.49 -8.45
C LEU A 663 -6.24 -32.87 -7.91
N THR A 664 -7.22 -33.78 -7.88
CA THR A 664 -6.96 -35.19 -7.55
C THR A 664 -6.07 -35.85 -8.61
N GLU A 665 -5.35 -36.92 -8.25
CA GLU A 665 -4.47 -37.67 -9.17
C GLU A 665 -5.20 -38.19 -10.42
N ASP A 666 -6.50 -38.46 -10.30
CA ASP A 666 -7.35 -38.96 -11.37
C ASP A 666 -7.99 -37.87 -12.25
N SER A 667 -7.71 -36.59 -11.95
CA SER A 667 -8.27 -35.45 -12.65
C SER A 667 -8.12 -35.59 -14.17
N PRO A 668 -9.17 -35.27 -14.96
CA PRO A 668 -9.08 -35.26 -16.42
C PRO A 668 -8.03 -34.26 -16.95
N VAL A 669 -7.62 -33.28 -16.14
CA VAL A 669 -6.54 -32.33 -16.49
C VAL A 669 -5.25 -33.07 -16.79
N TYR A 670 -4.76 -33.91 -15.87
CA TYR A 670 -3.50 -34.64 -16.05
C TYR A 670 -3.54 -35.64 -17.22
N LYS A 671 -4.74 -36.09 -17.60
CA LYS A 671 -4.96 -37.01 -18.73
C LYS A 671 -4.99 -36.27 -20.08
N LYS A 672 -5.61 -35.09 -20.15
CA LYS A 672 -5.76 -34.29 -21.39
C LYS A 672 -4.60 -33.32 -21.63
N VAL A 673 -3.96 -32.89 -20.56
CA VAL A 673 -2.86 -31.92 -20.55
C VAL A 673 -1.69 -32.54 -19.79
N SER A 674 -1.02 -33.51 -20.42
CA SER A 674 0.02 -34.32 -19.77
C SER A 674 1.26 -33.53 -19.31
N CYS A 675 1.37 -32.26 -19.74
CA CYS A 675 2.42 -31.33 -19.34
C CYS A 675 1.95 -30.30 -18.30
N PHE A 676 0.71 -30.39 -17.80
CA PHE A 676 0.26 -29.60 -16.67
C PHE A 676 0.89 -30.14 -15.39
N GLU A 677 1.62 -29.28 -14.68
CA GLU A 677 2.27 -29.57 -13.41
C GLU A 677 1.30 -29.33 -12.26
N SER A 678 1.32 -30.22 -11.27
CA SER A 678 0.50 -30.05 -10.07
C SER A 678 0.86 -28.76 -9.33
N ILE A 679 -0.16 -28.00 -8.93
CA ILE A 679 0.00 -26.79 -8.13
C ILE A 679 0.02 -27.20 -6.65
N PRO A 680 1.04 -26.83 -5.86
CA PRO A 680 1.12 -27.10 -4.42
C PRO A 680 0.18 -26.20 -3.62
N PHE A 681 -1.13 -26.36 -3.83
CA PHE A 681 -2.17 -25.50 -3.27
C PHE A 681 -2.21 -25.54 -1.73
N ASP A 682 -1.92 -26.71 -1.15
CA ASP A 682 -1.82 -26.95 0.31
C ASP A 682 -0.74 -26.10 1.01
N LYS A 683 0.19 -25.51 0.25
CA LYS A 683 1.26 -24.65 0.77
C LYS A 683 0.97 -23.16 0.63
N ILE A 684 -0.13 -22.80 -0.03
CA ILE A 684 -0.48 -21.39 -0.26
C ILE A 684 -1.05 -20.79 1.03
N GLY A 685 -0.68 -19.55 1.30
CA GLY A 685 -1.11 -18.80 2.47
C GLY A 685 -0.11 -18.87 3.61
N ARG A 686 -0.58 -18.43 4.77
CA ARG A 686 0.20 -18.35 6.01
C ARG A 686 0.47 -19.73 6.61
N PHE A 687 1.50 -19.80 7.45
CA PHE A 687 1.89 -20.99 8.22
C PHE A 687 2.10 -20.64 9.69
N GLU A 688 2.04 -21.65 10.56
CA GLU A 688 2.38 -21.47 11.99
C GLU A 688 3.90 -21.34 12.16
N ASP A 689 4.34 -20.36 12.95
CA ASP A 689 5.76 -20.23 13.31
C ASP A 689 6.19 -21.41 14.20
N GLU A 690 7.40 -21.94 13.98
CA GLU A 690 8.02 -23.00 14.80
C GLU A 690 8.37 -22.58 16.24
#